data_AF-A0A838VES6-F1
#
_entry.id   AF-A0A838VES6-F1
#
_cell.length_a   1.000
_cell.length_b   1.000
_cell.length_c   1.000
_cell.angle_alpha   90.00
_cell.angle_beta   90.00
_cell.angle_gamma   90.00
#
_symmetry.space_group_name_H-M   'P 1'
#
loop_
_entity.id
_entity.type
_entity.pdbx_description
1 polymer ?
#
loop_
_entity_poly.entity_id
_entity_poly.type
_entity_poly.pdbx_seq_one_letter_code
_entity_poly.pdbx_strand_id
1 'polypeptide(L)'
;MSRGIVRTQSPWIDEKALERATPFDLSDGSQIDLLLSDPANANGLADRMLKLVDEHVERLTVISPYWDDQLSALKRLHVAVGEPDLRIFLSQNARNPSRSSTFPVAAIGKLALKFHPIGSGGEDSDRFLHAKMFLFHGSDHDFLFIGSANCTVAALGAPGKAGANYECLLYRKLPRGSVKKDLKLSYKSKIAVADIAVPPDKSETASDTATFMAGTVERRATRLLWSPAPNFTDAVASIRVDDVHFPLAQRADGLWIADIGDAKLGSNIARICLADGRISRLIIIANPEELMRFAPFPVADSIRKKLDAILNGDADLIGLAKDIHLLLEDDAKIGPALERIRSAGGRSTTPGIAGRDFATPEEFRKALNLRVSMKSAGLAHGDNPALQALLQIVLRGMVNIETVERIDAEDAAKAKGDDVGEDQDDAGQADDIAVPKAALSSAVMEPEFVSSTEFERNQAALWRGIGKFQDFLERAKHSNAALDLNFVTRSLFMLYLMLHGCTKRFRTEDGEEAVLIPFTGGAGEDFRDSFLFVAAQSIAAVWGPNFARSLISRLKFIADGDTLPIQITTLTIISRWVLAAILSEVRGAKAHKSLRDILEKQVPSLFAATKVFPDLSQEELLATIRQMEANMGMDAAQGARIRQTLSDLGRSSAIDAPAI
;
A
#
# COMPACT_ATOMS: atom_id res chain seq x y z
N MET A 1 13.17 9.10 -4.65
CA MET A 1 11.75 8.74 -4.47
C MET A 1 11.33 7.45 -5.19
N SER A 2 11.60 7.23 -6.49
CA SER A 2 11.10 6.04 -7.23
C SER A 2 11.53 4.68 -6.67
N ARG A 3 12.74 4.57 -6.09
CA ARG A 3 13.26 3.33 -5.48
C ARG A 3 12.52 2.91 -4.20
N GLY A 4 12.01 3.85 -3.40
CA GLY A 4 11.27 3.54 -2.17
C GLY A 4 9.89 2.93 -2.42
N ILE A 5 9.24 3.32 -3.51
CA ILE A 5 7.94 2.75 -3.93
C ILE A 5 8.13 1.33 -4.49
N VAL A 6 9.19 1.09 -5.26
CA VAL A 6 9.53 -0.28 -5.72
C VAL A 6 9.89 -1.18 -4.54
N ARG A 7 10.62 -0.67 -3.53
CA ARG A 7 10.90 -1.38 -2.27
C ARG A 7 9.62 -1.81 -1.54
N THR A 8 8.64 -0.93 -1.44
CA THR A 8 7.40 -1.16 -0.69
C THR A 8 6.37 -1.99 -1.46
N GLN A 9 6.34 -1.91 -2.80
CA GLN A 9 5.35 -2.59 -3.63
C GLN A 9 5.87 -3.79 -4.42
N SER A 10 7.18 -4.04 -4.44
CA SER A 10 7.79 -5.18 -5.14
C SER A 10 8.97 -5.80 -4.36
N PRO A 11 8.77 -6.19 -3.08
CA PRO A 11 9.83 -6.68 -2.19
C PRO A 11 10.46 -8.01 -2.64
N TRP A 12 9.87 -8.71 -3.61
CA TRP A 12 10.43 -9.92 -4.23
C TRP A 12 11.60 -9.63 -5.19
N ILE A 13 11.88 -8.36 -5.52
CA ILE A 13 13.02 -7.97 -6.35
C ILE A 13 14.24 -7.80 -5.42
N ASP A 14 15.17 -8.75 -5.45
CA ASP A 14 16.40 -8.74 -4.65
C ASP A 14 17.22 -7.47 -4.94
N GLU A 15 17.47 -6.63 -3.92
CA GLU A 15 18.28 -5.41 -4.05
C GLU A 15 19.69 -5.72 -4.57
N LYS A 16 20.28 -6.86 -4.21
CA LYS A 16 21.59 -7.27 -4.74
C LYS A 16 21.55 -7.60 -6.23
N ALA A 17 20.37 -7.85 -6.79
CA ALA A 17 20.18 -8.01 -8.23
C ALA A 17 19.97 -6.64 -8.93
N LEU A 18 19.39 -5.65 -8.24
CA LEU A 18 19.18 -4.28 -8.75
C LEU A 18 20.40 -3.36 -8.59
N GLU A 19 21.29 -3.65 -7.64
CA GLU A 19 22.49 -2.85 -7.34
C GLU A 19 23.70 -3.22 -8.21
N ARG A 20 23.59 -4.25 -9.05
CA ARG A 20 24.68 -4.64 -9.93
C ARG A 20 24.82 -3.66 -11.09
N ALA A 21 26.06 -3.38 -11.45
CA ALA A 21 26.39 -2.61 -12.65
C ALA A 21 26.16 -3.41 -13.95
N THR A 22 25.82 -4.71 -13.84
CA THR A 22 25.72 -5.65 -14.96
C THR A 22 24.43 -6.47 -14.88
N PRO A 23 23.85 -6.88 -16.02
CA PRO A 23 22.70 -7.78 -16.07
C PRO A 23 22.91 -9.09 -15.30
N PHE A 24 21.79 -9.72 -14.91
CA PHE A 24 21.78 -11.02 -14.26
C PHE A 24 21.72 -12.15 -15.28
N ASP A 25 22.66 -13.08 -15.23
CA ASP A 25 22.65 -14.31 -16.02
C ASP A 25 21.68 -15.34 -15.43
N LEU A 26 20.78 -15.85 -16.26
CA LEU A 26 19.83 -16.90 -15.93
C LEU A 26 20.40 -18.28 -16.26
N SER A 27 19.80 -19.32 -15.66
CA SER A 27 20.23 -20.71 -15.80
C SER A 27 20.14 -21.25 -17.24
N ASP A 28 19.32 -20.61 -18.08
CA ASP A 28 19.14 -20.91 -19.50
C ASP A 28 20.13 -20.16 -20.41
N GLY A 29 21.09 -19.42 -19.83
CA GLY A 29 22.07 -18.60 -20.56
C GLY A 29 21.52 -17.27 -21.06
N SER A 30 20.24 -16.94 -20.79
CA SER A 30 19.68 -15.62 -21.08
C SER A 30 20.07 -14.61 -19.99
N GLN A 31 19.95 -13.31 -20.30
CA GLN A 31 20.16 -12.25 -19.30
C GLN A 31 18.89 -11.49 -18.99
N ILE A 32 18.83 -10.87 -17.81
CA ILE A 32 17.75 -10.00 -17.36
C ILE A 32 18.30 -8.81 -16.57
N ASP A 33 17.71 -7.63 -16.73
CA ASP A 33 18.04 -6.44 -15.94
C ASP A 33 16.83 -5.50 -15.81
N LEU A 34 16.81 -4.63 -14.80
CA LEU A 34 15.78 -3.62 -14.58
C LEU A 34 16.34 -2.20 -14.69
N LEU A 35 15.90 -1.50 -15.73
CA LEU A 35 16.32 -0.14 -16.03
C LEU A 35 15.26 0.87 -15.53
N LEU A 36 15.58 1.61 -14.48
CA LEU A 36 14.76 2.73 -13.98
C LEU A 36 15.31 4.07 -14.45
N SER A 37 14.50 4.95 -15.05
CA SER A 37 14.95 6.31 -15.30
C SER A 37 15.04 7.09 -13.99
N ASP A 38 15.97 8.03 -13.97
CA ASP A 38 16.14 8.98 -12.90
C ASP A 38 16.51 10.32 -13.56
N PRO A 39 15.62 11.32 -13.54
CA PRO A 39 15.88 12.63 -14.12
C PRO A 39 17.13 13.33 -13.55
N ALA A 40 17.59 12.95 -12.36
CA ALA A 40 18.82 13.45 -11.76
C ALA A 40 20.10 12.72 -12.24
N ASN A 41 19.96 11.63 -13.01
CA ASN A 41 21.10 10.86 -13.52
C ASN A 41 21.67 11.50 -14.78
N ALA A 42 22.99 11.52 -14.90
CA ALA A 42 23.68 11.99 -16.10
C ALA A 42 23.39 11.12 -17.34
N ASN A 43 23.06 9.83 -17.17
CA ASN A 43 22.80 8.92 -18.29
C ASN A 43 21.29 8.63 -18.42
N GLY A 44 20.74 8.92 -19.60
CA GLY A 44 19.35 8.58 -19.94
C GLY A 44 19.15 7.08 -20.20
N LEU A 45 17.88 6.65 -20.26
CA LEU A 45 17.54 5.25 -20.52
C LEU A 45 18.12 4.76 -21.84
N ALA A 46 18.08 5.57 -22.92
CA ALA A 46 18.67 5.19 -24.20
C ALA A 46 20.16 4.85 -24.08
N ASP A 47 20.95 5.66 -23.36
CA ASP A 47 22.39 5.39 -23.21
C ASP A 47 22.64 4.07 -22.48
N ARG A 48 21.81 3.75 -21.49
CA ARG A 48 21.93 2.49 -20.75
C ARG A 48 21.45 1.29 -21.56
N MET A 49 20.37 1.44 -22.32
CA MET A 49 19.92 0.41 -23.27
C MET A 49 21.03 0.09 -24.28
N LEU A 50 21.63 1.12 -24.87
CA LEU A 50 22.68 0.97 -25.88
C LEU A 50 23.95 0.30 -25.31
N LYS A 51 24.28 0.53 -24.04
CA LYS A 51 25.40 -0.17 -23.36
C LYS A 51 25.17 -1.67 -23.20
N LEU A 52 23.91 -2.12 -23.15
CA LEU A 52 23.54 -3.52 -23.01
C LEU A 52 23.46 -4.26 -24.35
N VAL A 53 23.38 -3.53 -25.47
CA VAL A 53 23.42 -4.10 -26.81
C VAL A 53 24.89 -4.24 -27.23
N ASP A 54 25.46 -5.41 -26.97
CA ASP A 54 26.87 -5.73 -27.16
C ASP A 54 27.19 -6.39 -28.52
N GLU A 55 26.21 -6.44 -29.42
CA GLU A 55 26.33 -7.06 -30.75
C GLU A 55 25.96 -6.09 -31.89
N HIS A 56 26.45 -6.39 -33.09
CA HIS A 56 26.00 -5.70 -34.29
C HIS A 56 24.51 -5.94 -34.51
N VAL A 57 23.74 -4.85 -34.59
CA VAL A 57 22.29 -4.91 -34.78
C VAL A 57 21.98 -5.00 -36.27
N GLU A 58 21.27 -6.04 -36.68
CA GLU A 58 20.81 -6.20 -38.07
C GLU A 58 19.42 -5.61 -38.30
N ARG A 59 18.60 -5.55 -37.24
CA ARG A 59 17.24 -5.00 -37.29
C ARG A 59 16.86 -4.36 -35.96
N LEU A 60 16.23 -3.20 -36.02
CA LEU A 60 15.58 -2.56 -34.88
C LEU A 60 14.06 -2.63 -35.06
N THR A 61 13.36 -3.23 -34.11
CA THR A 61 11.89 -3.28 -34.07
C THR A 61 11.37 -2.48 -32.90
N VAL A 62 10.47 -1.52 -33.16
CA VAL A 62 9.90 -0.64 -32.14
C VAL A 62 8.37 -0.72 -32.14
N ILE A 63 7.80 -0.77 -30.94
CA ILE A 63 6.38 -0.63 -30.67
C ILE A 63 6.24 0.50 -29.67
N SER A 64 5.47 1.53 -30.01
CA SER A 64 5.20 2.65 -29.12
C SER A 64 3.88 3.31 -29.51
N PRO A 65 3.01 3.68 -28.56
CA PRO A 65 1.82 4.48 -28.86
C PRO A 65 2.16 5.94 -29.16
N TYR A 66 3.25 6.45 -28.59
CA TYR A 66 3.62 7.87 -28.66
C TYR A 66 5.04 8.04 -29.19
N TRP A 67 5.24 9.12 -29.94
CA TRP A 67 6.46 9.43 -30.69
C TRP A 67 6.77 10.92 -30.58
N ASP A 68 8.05 11.30 -30.67
CA ASP A 68 8.41 12.72 -30.81
C ASP A 68 7.94 13.25 -32.17
N ASP A 69 7.50 14.52 -32.21
CA ASP A 69 7.05 15.18 -33.44
C ASP A 69 8.13 15.11 -34.56
N GLN A 70 9.40 15.09 -34.20
CA GLN A 70 10.55 14.98 -35.12
C GLN A 70 11.21 13.60 -35.16
N LEU A 71 10.62 12.59 -34.51
CA LEU A 71 11.17 11.23 -34.35
C LEU A 71 12.58 11.23 -33.74
N SER A 72 12.92 12.21 -32.89
CA SER A 72 14.27 12.43 -32.38
C SER A 72 14.82 11.22 -31.63
N ALA A 73 14.05 10.61 -30.73
CA ALA A 73 14.49 9.43 -30.00
C ALA A 73 14.67 8.20 -30.92
N LEU A 74 13.76 8.00 -31.88
CA LEU A 74 13.85 6.90 -32.85
C LEU A 74 15.09 7.03 -33.73
N LYS A 75 15.31 8.23 -34.30
CA LYS A 75 16.49 8.55 -35.13
C LYS A 75 17.78 8.33 -34.34
N ARG A 76 17.82 8.77 -33.08
CA ARG A 76 18.98 8.56 -32.20
C ARG A 76 19.27 7.07 -32.04
N LEU A 77 18.28 6.27 -31.63
CA LEU A 77 18.48 4.84 -31.43
C LEU A 77 18.94 4.15 -32.72
N HIS A 78 18.32 4.48 -33.85
CA HIS A 78 18.65 3.92 -35.16
C HIS A 78 20.08 4.23 -35.58
N VAL A 79 20.51 5.49 -35.48
CA VAL A 79 21.90 5.90 -35.79
C VAL A 79 22.90 5.27 -34.83
N ALA A 80 22.59 5.24 -33.53
CA ALA A 80 23.51 4.73 -32.51
C ALA A 80 23.87 3.24 -32.67
N VAL A 81 23.01 2.46 -33.34
CA VAL A 81 23.25 1.03 -33.60
C VAL A 81 23.60 0.73 -35.06
N GLY A 82 24.02 1.74 -35.84
CA GLY A 82 24.53 1.54 -37.20
C GLY A 82 23.47 1.51 -38.31
N GLU A 83 22.34 2.19 -38.11
CA GLU A 83 21.26 2.34 -39.10
C GLU A 83 20.68 1.02 -39.67
N PRO A 84 20.30 0.04 -38.82
CA PRO A 84 19.80 -1.26 -39.28
C PRO A 84 18.44 -1.21 -39.97
N ASP A 85 17.95 -2.36 -40.45
CA ASP A 85 16.57 -2.52 -40.93
C ASP A 85 15.58 -2.08 -39.83
N LEU A 86 14.80 -1.02 -40.08
CA LEU A 86 13.94 -0.40 -39.07
C LEU A 86 12.48 -0.77 -39.26
N ARG A 87 11.88 -1.40 -38.24
CA ARG A 87 10.52 -1.94 -38.25
C ARG A 87 9.67 -1.31 -37.16
N ILE A 88 8.50 -0.80 -37.54
CA ILE A 88 7.53 -0.20 -36.60
C ILE A 88 6.25 -1.04 -36.63
N PHE A 89 5.76 -1.45 -35.47
CA PHE A 89 4.44 -2.08 -35.36
C PHE A 89 3.41 -1.06 -34.89
N LEU A 90 2.28 -1.01 -35.60
CA LEU A 90 1.15 -0.13 -35.34
C LEU A 90 -0.14 -0.94 -35.28
N SER A 91 -1.12 -0.47 -34.52
CA SER A 91 -2.48 -1.00 -34.57
C SER A 91 -3.33 -0.15 -35.51
N GLN A 92 -4.10 -0.79 -36.37
CA GLN A 92 -5.12 -0.14 -37.22
C GLN A 92 -6.50 -0.64 -36.78
N ASN A 93 -7.39 0.30 -36.44
CA ASN A 93 -8.76 0.02 -36.09
C ASN A 93 -9.68 0.83 -37.02
N ALA A 94 -10.26 0.12 -38.01
CA ALA A 94 -11.15 0.73 -39.00
C ALA A 94 -12.50 1.17 -38.41
N ARG A 95 -13.00 0.47 -37.37
CA ARG A 95 -14.29 0.78 -36.72
C ARG A 95 -14.19 2.00 -35.80
N ASN A 96 -13.05 2.14 -35.13
CA ASN A 96 -12.79 3.27 -34.24
C ASN A 96 -11.40 3.86 -34.54
N PRO A 97 -11.30 4.78 -35.53
CA PRO A 97 -10.04 5.39 -35.93
C PRO A 97 -9.27 6.05 -34.78
N SER A 98 -9.98 6.56 -33.76
CA SER A 98 -9.36 7.15 -32.55
C SER A 98 -8.56 6.14 -31.71
N ARG A 99 -8.76 4.83 -31.93
CA ARG A 99 -8.01 3.74 -31.29
C ARG A 99 -6.87 3.22 -32.16
N SER A 100 -6.71 3.72 -33.38
CA SER A 100 -5.56 3.41 -34.22
C SER A 100 -4.30 4.09 -33.69
N SER A 101 -3.14 3.48 -33.91
CA SER A 101 -1.86 4.13 -33.63
C SER A 101 -1.64 5.29 -34.59
N THR A 102 -1.18 6.43 -34.07
CA THR A 102 -0.74 7.57 -34.87
C THR A 102 0.78 7.58 -35.02
N PHE A 103 1.30 8.09 -36.14
CA PHE A 103 2.74 8.22 -36.37
C PHE A 103 3.07 9.51 -37.15
N PRO A 104 4.12 10.28 -36.77
CA PRO A 104 4.46 11.54 -37.43
C PRO A 104 5.16 11.27 -38.78
N VAL A 105 4.37 10.87 -39.78
CA VAL A 105 4.85 10.45 -41.11
C VAL A 105 5.66 11.54 -41.83
N ALA A 106 5.37 12.81 -41.59
CA ALA A 106 6.13 13.93 -42.15
C ALA A 106 7.58 13.99 -41.64
N ALA A 107 7.86 13.48 -40.43
CA ALA A 107 9.17 13.50 -39.82
C ALA A 107 10.07 12.32 -40.21
N ILE A 108 9.56 11.37 -41.02
CA ILE A 108 10.30 10.20 -41.52
C ILE A 108 11.59 10.63 -42.23
N GLY A 109 11.51 11.65 -43.10
CA GLY A 109 12.64 12.14 -43.87
C GLY A 109 13.29 11.02 -44.69
N LYS A 110 14.59 10.77 -44.46
CA LYS A 110 15.38 9.74 -45.17
C LYS A 110 15.34 8.34 -44.54
N LEU A 111 14.61 8.14 -43.44
CA LEU A 111 14.57 6.85 -42.75
C LEU A 111 13.88 5.79 -43.62
N ALA A 112 14.56 4.68 -43.87
CA ALA A 112 14.00 3.51 -44.55
C ALA A 112 13.14 2.66 -43.59
N LEU A 113 11.95 3.14 -43.27
CA LEU A 113 11.01 2.50 -42.34
C LEU A 113 10.11 1.47 -43.01
N LYS A 114 9.80 0.38 -42.31
CA LYS A 114 8.74 -0.56 -42.70
C LYS A 114 7.74 -0.72 -41.57
N PHE A 115 6.47 -0.50 -41.89
CA PHE A 115 5.36 -0.57 -40.93
C PHE A 115 4.66 -1.91 -41.01
N HIS A 116 4.30 -2.46 -39.86
CA HIS A 116 3.65 -3.76 -39.70
C HIS A 116 2.43 -3.64 -38.79
N PRO A 117 1.34 -4.38 -39.06
CA PRO A 117 0.20 -4.42 -38.16
C PRO A 117 0.49 -5.29 -36.93
N ILE A 118 -0.05 -4.90 -35.78
CA ILE A 118 -0.08 -5.73 -34.57
C ILE A 118 -1.50 -6.21 -34.25
N GLY A 119 -1.63 -7.49 -33.88
CA GLY A 119 -2.91 -8.16 -33.67
C GLY A 119 -3.28 -9.08 -34.85
N SER A 120 -4.08 -10.11 -34.58
CA SER A 120 -4.77 -10.86 -35.62
C SER A 120 -5.69 -9.89 -36.35
N GLY A 121 -5.64 -9.83 -37.68
CA GLY A 121 -6.45 -8.93 -38.52
C GLY A 121 -7.97 -9.19 -38.49
N GLY A 122 -8.53 -9.50 -37.32
CA GLY A 122 -9.95 -9.59 -37.02
C GLY A 122 -10.38 -8.38 -36.19
N GLU A 123 -11.60 -7.93 -36.44
CA GLU A 123 -12.22 -6.68 -36.03
C GLU A 123 -12.52 -6.54 -34.52
N ASP A 124 -11.92 -7.37 -33.65
CA ASP A 124 -12.36 -7.59 -32.26
C ASP A 124 -11.54 -6.85 -31.18
N SER A 125 -10.53 -6.06 -31.55
CA SER A 125 -9.76 -5.28 -30.59
C SER A 125 -10.17 -3.80 -30.60
N ASP A 126 -11.19 -3.44 -29.82
CA ASP A 126 -11.52 -2.04 -29.48
C ASP A 126 -10.45 -1.34 -28.61
N ARG A 127 -9.38 -2.05 -28.26
CA ARG A 127 -8.35 -1.56 -27.35
C ARG A 127 -7.24 -0.85 -28.11
N PHE A 128 -6.91 0.36 -27.65
CA PHE A 128 -5.74 1.12 -28.08
C PHE A 128 -4.46 0.35 -27.75
N LEU A 129 -3.54 0.26 -28.71
CA LEU A 129 -2.22 -0.35 -28.49
C LEU A 129 -1.41 0.51 -27.52
N HIS A 130 -1.27 0.05 -26.28
CA HIS A 130 -0.50 0.78 -25.26
C HIS A 130 0.88 0.17 -24.95
N ALA A 131 1.26 -0.92 -25.64
CA ALA A 131 2.54 -1.59 -25.43
C ALA A 131 3.73 -0.71 -25.85
N LYS A 132 4.82 -0.76 -25.08
CA LYS A 132 6.11 -0.17 -25.47
C LYS A 132 7.19 -1.24 -25.48
N MET A 133 7.88 -1.35 -26.61
CA MET A 133 8.90 -2.36 -26.84
C MET A 133 9.99 -1.85 -27.77
N PHE A 134 11.24 -2.13 -27.43
CA PHE A 134 12.40 -1.98 -28.30
C PHE A 134 13.08 -3.33 -28.40
N LEU A 135 13.21 -3.85 -29.61
CA LEU A 135 13.84 -5.13 -29.88
C LEU A 135 14.97 -4.94 -30.90
N PHE A 136 16.19 -5.09 -30.42
CA PHE A 136 17.38 -5.09 -31.26
C PHE A 136 17.70 -6.54 -31.62
N HIS A 137 17.65 -6.87 -32.90
CA HIS A 137 18.03 -8.18 -33.41
C HIS A 137 19.54 -8.13 -33.68
N GLY A 138 20.32 -8.65 -32.76
CA GLY A 138 21.76 -8.83 -32.91
C GLY A 138 22.11 -9.98 -33.84
N SER A 139 23.41 -10.21 -34.02
CA SER A 139 23.94 -11.32 -34.80
C SER A 139 23.54 -12.67 -34.20
N ASP A 140 23.67 -12.83 -32.89
CA ASP A 140 23.45 -14.11 -32.19
C ASP A 140 22.30 -14.04 -31.19
N HIS A 141 21.95 -12.84 -30.71
CA HIS A 141 20.93 -12.64 -29.69
C HIS A 141 19.86 -11.59 -30.05
N ASP A 142 18.70 -11.75 -29.44
CA ASP A 142 17.65 -10.73 -29.37
C ASP A 142 17.83 -9.93 -28.06
N PHE A 143 17.93 -8.61 -28.17
CA PHE A 143 17.97 -7.70 -27.01
C PHE A 143 16.62 -7.00 -26.89
N LEU A 144 15.83 -7.43 -25.91
CA LEU A 144 14.47 -6.99 -25.69
C LEU A 144 14.40 -6.01 -24.53
N PHE A 145 13.77 -4.86 -24.76
CA PHE A 145 13.40 -3.89 -23.74
C PHE A 145 11.89 -3.69 -23.78
N ILE A 146 11.21 -3.91 -22.66
CA ILE A 146 9.76 -3.72 -22.52
C ILE A 146 9.44 -2.96 -21.24
N GLY A 147 8.43 -2.09 -21.26
CA GLY A 147 8.05 -1.37 -20.06
C GLY A 147 7.21 -0.13 -20.35
N SER A 148 7.41 0.94 -19.58
CA SER A 148 6.60 2.16 -19.63
C SER A 148 7.11 3.19 -20.66
N ALA A 149 8.40 3.14 -21.01
CA ALA A 149 9.03 4.17 -21.83
C ALA A 149 8.53 4.15 -23.28
N ASN A 150 7.86 5.23 -23.70
CA ASN A 150 7.55 5.46 -25.11
C ASN A 150 8.83 5.79 -25.90
N CYS A 151 8.78 5.70 -27.24
CA CYS A 151 9.88 6.12 -28.11
C CYS A 151 9.91 7.66 -28.25
N THR A 152 10.23 8.35 -27.15
CA THR A 152 10.29 9.81 -27.05
C THR A 152 11.54 10.26 -26.28
N VAL A 153 12.02 11.48 -26.53
CA VAL A 153 13.14 12.07 -25.78
C VAL A 153 12.77 12.27 -24.30
N ALA A 154 11.50 12.59 -24.01
CA ALA A 154 11.03 12.74 -22.64
C ALA A 154 11.17 11.45 -21.82
N ALA A 155 10.97 10.28 -22.44
CA ALA A 155 11.11 8.98 -21.79
C ALA A 155 12.55 8.44 -21.83
N LEU A 156 13.20 8.51 -22.99
CA LEU A 156 14.50 7.86 -23.22
C LEU A 156 15.72 8.75 -22.93
N GLY A 157 15.53 10.07 -22.89
CA GLY A 157 16.58 11.06 -22.73
C GLY A 157 17.28 11.46 -24.04
N ALA A 158 18.26 12.35 -23.90
CA ALA A 158 19.19 12.77 -24.94
C ALA A 158 20.63 12.31 -24.59
N PRO A 159 21.61 12.38 -25.51
CA PRO A 159 23.00 11.99 -25.18
C PRO A 159 23.50 12.75 -23.95
N GLY A 160 23.89 12.02 -22.91
CA GLY A 160 24.39 12.61 -21.65
C GLY A 160 23.34 13.39 -20.85
N LYS A 161 22.05 13.17 -21.12
CA LYS A 161 20.95 13.81 -20.39
C LYS A 161 19.78 12.85 -20.19
N ALA A 162 19.35 12.67 -18.95
CA ALA A 162 18.18 11.87 -18.64
C ALA A 162 16.88 12.42 -19.28
N GLY A 163 15.93 11.52 -19.50
CA GLY A 163 14.57 11.89 -19.85
C GLY A 163 13.89 12.57 -18.66
N ALA A 164 12.92 13.44 -18.95
CA ALA A 164 12.13 14.11 -17.92
C ALA A 164 11.15 13.15 -17.21
N ASN A 165 10.74 12.06 -17.88
CA ASN A 165 9.79 11.11 -17.31
C ASN A 165 10.48 10.10 -16.39
N TYR A 166 9.78 9.73 -15.31
CA TYR A 166 10.04 8.51 -14.54
C TYR A 166 9.49 7.29 -15.29
N GLU A 167 10.37 6.39 -15.67
CA GLU A 167 10.11 5.27 -16.57
C GLU A 167 10.81 4.01 -16.07
N CYS A 168 10.29 2.85 -16.44
CA CYS A 168 10.83 1.55 -16.09
C CYS A 168 10.87 0.67 -17.34
N LEU A 169 12.01 0.03 -17.59
CA LEU A 169 12.22 -0.93 -18.66
C LEU A 169 12.82 -2.23 -18.10
N LEU A 170 12.22 -3.36 -18.44
CA LEU A 170 12.81 -4.68 -18.27
C LEU A 170 13.65 -5.01 -19.50
N TYR A 171 14.91 -5.35 -19.27
CA TYR A 171 15.83 -5.86 -20.28
C TYR A 171 15.86 -7.39 -20.28
N ARG A 172 15.96 -8.00 -21.47
CA ARG A 172 16.29 -9.40 -21.67
C ARG A 172 17.27 -9.58 -22.84
N LYS A 173 18.33 -10.36 -22.64
CA LYS A 173 19.15 -10.95 -23.73
C LYS A 173 18.67 -12.37 -23.96
N LEU A 174 18.16 -12.66 -25.15
CA LEU A 174 17.52 -13.94 -25.46
C LEU A 174 18.15 -14.57 -26.71
N PRO A 175 18.02 -15.89 -26.93
CA PRO A 175 18.44 -16.51 -28.19
C PRO A 175 17.77 -15.82 -29.38
N ARG A 176 18.52 -15.62 -30.47
CA ARG A 176 18.01 -14.94 -31.67
C ARG A 176 16.69 -15.53 -32.17
N GLY A 177 15.74 -14.64 -32.47
CA GLY A 177 14.43 -14.97 -33.01
C GLY A 177 13.41 -15.52 -32.02
N SER A 178 13.77 -15.73 -30.75
CA SER A 178 12.86 -16.19 -29.69
C SER A 178 11.71 -15.19 -29.49
N VAL A 179 12.01 -13.89 -29.39
CA VAL A 179 11.03 -12.85 -29.11
C VAL A 179 9.97 -12.80 -30.20
N LYS A 180 10.39 -12.89 -31.47
CA LYS A 180 9.48 -12.93 -32.61
C LYS A 180 8.52 -14.13 -32.51
N LYS A 181 9.04 -15.30 -32.15
CA LYS A 181 8.25 -16.54 -32.03
C LYS A 181 7.24 -16.41 -30.89
N ASP A 182 7.68 -15.96 -29.73
CA ASP A 182 6.87 -15.94 -28.50
C ASP A 182 5.79 -14.85 -28.57
N LEU A 183 6.14 -13.67 -29.08
CA LEU A 183 5.19 -12.57 -29.30
C LEU A 183 4.39 -12.70 -30.61
N LYS A 184 4.62 -13.75 -31.39
CA LYS A 184 3.97 -14.01 -32.69
C LYS A 184 4.02 -12.81 -33.65
N LEU A 185 5.14 -12.09 -33.67
CA LEU A 185 5.31 -10.89 -34.50
C LEU A 185 5.41 -11.28 -35.98
N SER A 186 4.43 -10.83 -36.77
CA SER A 186 4.40 -11.07 -38.22
C SER A 186 5.03 -9.90 -38.98
N TYR A 187 6.14 -10.18 -39.67
CA TYR A 187 6.81 -9.22 -40.57
C TYR A 187 6.36 -9.37 -42.03
N LYS A 188 5.35 -10.22 -42.29
CA LYS A 188 4.86 -10.52 -43.65
C LYS A 188 3.96 -9.40 -44.17
N SER A 189 2.97 -9.01 -43.38
CA SER A 189 2.02 -7.94 -43.72
C SER A 189 2.66 -6.58 -43.52
N LYS A 190 2.37 -5.62 -44.41
CA LYS A 190 2.89 -4.25 -44.33
C LYS A 190 1.74 -3.26 -44.33
N ILE A 191 1.92 -2.13 -43.65
CA ILE A 191 1.05 -0.97 -43.72
C ILE A 191 1.70 0.04 -44.68
N ALA A 192 0.95 0.59 -45.63
CA ALA A 192 1.47 1.66 -46.48
C ALA A 192 1.50 2.97 -45.68
N VAL A 193 2.49 3.82 -45.92
CA VAL A 193 2.64 5.10 -45.18
C VAL A 193 1.40 5.98 -45.29
N ALA A 194 0.73 5.95 -46.45
CA ALA A 194 -0.50 6.69 -46.70
C ALA A 194 -1.70 6.21 -45.85
N ASP A 195 -1.66 4.98 -45.34
CA ASP A 195 -2.74 4.38 -44.52
C ASP A 195 -2.50 4.59 -43.01
N ILE A 196 -1.47 5.34 -42.64
CA ILE A 196 -1.12 5.60 -41.24
C ILE A 196 -1.78 6.90 -40.79
N ALA A 197 -2.53 6.83 -39.70
CA ALA A 197 -3.11 8.02 -39.08
C ALA A 197 -2.00 8.96 -38.62
N VAL A 198 -2.10 10.23 -38.99
CA VAL A 198 -1.21 11.29 -38.52
C VAL A 198 -1.67 11.70 -37.12
N PRO A 199 -0.76 11.99 -36.18
CA PRO A 199 -1.13 12.59 -34.90
C PRO A 199 -1.99 13.82 -35.17
N PRO A 200 -3.07 14.06 -34.39
CA PRO A 200 -3.80 15.30 -34.52
C PRO A 200 -2.82 16.46 -34.38
N ASP A 201 -2.98 17.50 -35.20
CA ASP A 201 -2.26 18.74 -34.96
C ASP A 201 -2.48 19.09 -33.50
N LYS A 202 -1.40 19.48 -32.82
CA LYS A 202 -1.54 20.30 -31.62
C LYS A 202 -2.13 21.62 -32.12
N SER A 203 -3.42 21.63 -32.48
CA SER A 203 -4.22 22.84 -32.45
C SER A 203 -3.82 23.47 -31.14
N GLU A 204 -3.33 24.70 -31.16
CA GLU A 204 -3.03 25.50 -29.96
C GLU A 204 -4.02 25.05 -28.91
N THR A 205 -3.59 24.18 -27.99
CA THR A 205 -4.49 23.54 -27.03
C THR A 205 -5.04 24.72 -26.31
N ALA A 206 -6.28 25.10 -26.65
CA ALA A 206 -6.82 26.44 -26.43
C ALA A 206 -6.37 26.85 -25.06
N SER A 207 -5.34 27.73 -25.01
CA SER A 207 -4.38 27.85 -23.89
C SER A 207 -4.95 27.18 -22.66
N ASP A 208 -4.66 25.89 -22.43
CA ASP A 208 -5.38 25.12 -21.41
C ASP A 208 -5.17 25.94 -20.13
N THR A 209 -6.24 26.62 -19.67
CA THR A 209 -6.21 27.65 -18.62
C THR A 209 -6.07 26.94 -17.26
N ALA A 210 -5.22 25.92 -17.24
CA ALA A 210 -4.88 25.09 -16.12
C ALA A 210 -3.96 25.90 -15.22
N THR A 211 -4.57 26.64 -14.32
CA THR A 211 -3.90 27.66 -13.49
C THR A 211 -3.13 27.08 -12.31
N PHE A 212 -3.36 25.82 -11.91
CA PHE A 212 -2.74 25.26 -10.70
C PHE A 212 -2.71 23.72 -10.65
N MET A 213 -1.88 23.19 -9.75
CA MET A 213 -1.81 21.78 -9.36
C MET A 213 -2.84 21.51 -8.24
N ALA A 214 -3.77 20.60 -8.47
CA ALA A 214 -4.89 20.38 -7.56
C ALA A 214 -4.67 19.30 -6.48
N GLY A 215 -3.55 18.56 -6.48
CA GLY A 215 -3.35 17.45 -5.54
C GLY A 215 -3.85 16.11 -6.11
N THR A 216 -4.47 15.27 -5.27
CA THR A 216 -4.81 13.88 -5.61
C THR A 216 -6.31 13.61 -5.49
N VAL A 217 -6.83 12.68 -6.31
CA VAL A 217 -8.24 12.24 -6.26
C VAL A 217 -8.27 10.72 -6.12
N GLU A 218 -8.98 10.23 -5.11
CA GLU A 218 -9.25 8.81 -4.89
C GLU A 218 -10.72 8.49 -5.12
N ARG A 219 -11.02 7.36 -5.73
CA ARG A 219 -12.37 6.79 -5.78
C ARG A 219 -12.53 5.75 -4.67
N ARG A 220 -13.60 5.88 -3.89
CA ARG A 220 -14.06 4.87 -2.92
C ARG A 220 -15.54 4.64 -3.12
N ALA A 221 -15.92 3.42 -3.50
CA ALA A 221 -17.29 3.08 -3.91
C ALA A 221 -17.93 4.14 -4.86
N THR A 222 -18.99 4.82 -4.39
CA THR A 222 -19.76 5.86 -5.09
C THR A 222 -19.28 7.28 -4.79
N ARG A 223 -18.05 7.46 -4.31
CA ARG A 223 -17.52 8.77 -3.92
C ARG A 223 -16.14 9.02 -4.51
N LEU A 224 -15.88 10.29 -4.83
CA LEU A 224 -14.56 10.83 -5.13
C LEU A 224 -14.09 11.64 -3.93
N LEU A 225 -12.96 11.27 -3.37
CA LEU A 225 -12.27 11.97 -2.30
C LEU A 225 -11.16 12.80 -2.94
N TRP A 226 -11.13 14.10 -2.65
CA TRP A 226 -10.10 14.99 -3.13
C TRP A 226 -9.22 15.45 -1.98
N SER A 227 -7.91 15.25 -2.11
CA SER A 227 -6.90 15.82 -1.22
C SER A 227 -6.23 16.98 -1.95
N PRO A 228 -6.46 18.23 -1.52
CA PRO A 228 -5.81 19.39 -2.13
C PRO A 228 -4.29 19.36 -1.92
N ALA A 229 -3.57 20.09 -2.78
CA ALA A 229 -2.13 20.32 -2.55
C ALA A 229 -1.90 21.09 -1.23
N PRO A 230 -0.73 20.96 -0.59
CA PRO A 230 -0.41 21.71 0.63
C PRO A 230 -0.61 23.22 0.42
N ASN A 231 -1.18 23.90 1.41
CA ASN A 231 -1.50 25.34 1.41
C ASN A 231 -2.54 25.79 0.36
N PHE A 232 -3.39 24.89 -0.13
CA PHE A 232 -4.48 25.26 -1.01
C PHE A 232 -5.58 26.01 -0.23
N THR A 233 -5.83 27.28 -0.58
CA THR A 233 -6.79 28.16 0.11
C THR A 233 -7.96 28.62 -0.76
N ASP A 234 -7.94 28.31 -2.06
CA ASP A 234 -8.96 28.77 -3.00
C ASP A 234 -10.31 28.05 -2.78
N ALA A 235 -11.41 28.76 -3.04
CA ALA A 235 -12.75 28.20 -2.96
C ALA A 235 -13.03 27.22 -4.12
N VAL A 236 -13.45 25.99 -3.79
CA VAL A 236 -13.66 24.92 -4.77
C VAL A 236 -15.15 24.70 -5.03
N ALA A 237 -15.52 24.45 -6.28
CA ALA A 237 -16.90 24.24 -6.70
C ALA A 237 -17.22 22.75 -6.96
N SER A 238 -16.40 22.08 -7.79
CA SER A 238 -16.72 20.73 -8.25
C SER A 238 -15.49 19.95 -8.71
N ILE A 239 -15.60 18.62 -8.75
CA ILE A 239 -14.71 17.75 -9.52
C ILE A 239 -15.38 17.47 -10.86
N ARG A 240 -14.67 17.75 -11.96
CA ARG A 240 -15.09 17.36 -13.30
C ARG A 240 -14.41 16.05 -13.71
N VAL A 241 -15.20 15.07 -14.13
CA VAL A 241 -14.70 13.83 -14.77
C VAL A 241 -15.39 13.73 -16.13
N ASP A 242 -14.60 13.65 -17.20
CA ASP A 242 -15.09 13.83 -18.58
C ASP A 242 -15.84 15.17 -18.71
N ASP A 243 -17.10 15.14 -19.14
CA ASP A 243 -18.00 16.30 -19.26
C ASP A 243 -18.96 16.46 -18.06
N VAL A 244 -18.81 15.63 -17.02
CA VAL A 244 -19.72 15.61 -15.87
C VAL A 244 -19.08 16.31 -14.68
N HIS A 245 -19.84 17.22 -14.06
CA HIS A 245 -19.44 17.94 -12.86
C HIS A 245 -20.11 17.33 -11.62
N PHE A 246 -19.29 16.98 -10.63
CA PHE A 246 -19.75 16.50 -9.33
C PHE A 246 -19.47 17.58 -8.28
N PRO A 247 -20.50 18.13 -7.61
CA PRO A 247 -20.31 19.13 -6.56
C PRO A 247 -19.38 18.62 -5.48
N LEU A 248 -18.41 19.45 -5.09
CA LEU A 248 -17.42 19.09 -4.09
C LEU A 248 -17.77 19.76 -2.78
N ALA A 249 -17.92 18.98 -1.72
CA ALA A 249 -18.24 19.49 -0.40
C ALA A 249 -17.13 19.12 0.59
N GLN A 250 -16.69 20.09 1.38
CA GLN A 250 -15.80 19.82 2.51
C GLN A 250 -16.64 19.32 3.69
N ARG A 251 -16.27 18.16 4.24
CA ARG A 251 -16.86 17.65 5.47
C ARG A 251 -16.22 18.31 6.69
N ALA A 252 -16.86 18.12 7.85
CA ALA A 252 -16.38 18.63 9.14
C ALA A 252 -14.99 18.07 9.55
N ASP A 253 -14.58 16.94 8.95
CA ASP A 253 -13.25 16.32 9.11
C ASP A 253 -12.20 16.89 8.13
N GLY A 254 -12.53 17.95 7.39
CA GLY A 254 -11.64 18.61 6.44
C GLY A 254 -11.54 17.95 5.06
N LEU A 255 -12.14 16.76 4.90
CA LEU A 255 -12.06 15.97 3.68
C LEU A 255 -13.04 16.47 2.60
N TRP A 256 -12.57 16.63 1.37
CA TRP A 256 -13.41 17.02 0.25
C TRP A 256 -13.99 15.80 -0.45
N ILE A 257 -15.32 15.75 -0.55
CA ILE A 257 -16.04 14.62 -1.14
C ILE A 257 -17.02 15.09 -2.20
N ALA A 258 -17.00 14.40 -3.33
CA ALA A 258 -18.02 14.46 -4.36
C ALA A 258 -18.72 13.10 -4.43
N ASP A 259 -20.04 13.11 -4.31
CA ASP A 259 -20.86 11.91 -4.51
C ASP A 259 -21.12 11.72 -6.02
N ILE A 260 -20.75 10.56 -6.54
CA ILE A 260 -21.01 10.20 -7.94
C ILE A 260 -22.25 9.30 -8.07
N GLY A 261 -22.83 8.82 -6.97
CA GLY A 261 -23.95 7.90 -6.96
C GLY A 261 -23.69 6.67 -7.84
N ASP A 262 -24.66 6.33 -8.69
CA ASP A 262 -24.56 5.24 -9.66
C ASP A 262 -23.89 5.65 -10.99
N ALA A 263 -23.31 6.85 -11.08
CA ALA A 263 -22.69 7.33 -12.31
C ALA A 263 -21.48 6.45 -12.69
N LYS A 264 -21.49 5.97 -13.94
CA LYS A 264 -20.34 5.30 -14.53
C LYS A 264 -19.41 6.35 -15.12
N LEU A 265 -18.24 6.51 -14.51
CA LEU A 265 -17.18 7.36 -15.04
C LEU A 265 -16.62 6.73 -16.32
N GLY A 266 -16.54 7.52 -17.40
CA GLY A 266 -15.98 7.08 -18.69
C GLY A 266 -14.45 7.11 -18.72
N SER A 267 -13.84 7.86 -17.79
CA SER A 267 -12.41 8.04 -17.64
C SER A 267 -11.97 8.03 -16.17
N ASN A 268 -10.70 7.71 -15.95
CA ASN A 268 -10.02 7.85 -14.66
C ASN A 268 -9.24 9.17 -14.58
N ILE A 269 -9.74 10.22 -15.23
CA ILE A 269 -9.10 11.53 -15.26
C ILE A 269 -10.09 12.58 -14.77
N ALA A 270 -9.69 13.30 -13.72
CA ALA A 270 -10.45 14.38 -13.12
C ALA A 270 -9.76 15.74 -13.31
N ARG A 271 -10.54 16.82 -13.18
CA ARG A 271 -10.05 18.17 -12.95
C ARG A 271 -10.84 18.81 -11.81
N ILE A 272 -10.19 19.63 -11.00
CA ILE A 272 -10.84 20.46 -9.98
C ILE A 272 -11.26 21.77 -10.61
N CYS A 273 -12.51 22.16 -10.39
CA CYS A 273 -13.06 23.45 -10.79
C CYS A 273 -13.25 24.32 -9.56
N LEU A 274 -12.65 25.50 -9.56
CA LEU A 274 -12.78 26.50 -8.51
C LEU A 274 -14.05 27.33 -8.72
N ALA A 275 -14.52 27.96 -7.64
CA ALA A 275 -15.70 28.81 -7.67
C ALA A 275 -15.54 30.05 -8.56
N ASP A 276 -14.29 30.49 -8.79
CA ASP A 276 -13.95 31.60 -9.69
C ASP A 276 -13.81 31.19 -11.16
N GLY A 277 -14.06 29.92 -11.49
CA GLY A 277 -14.00 29.38 -12.86
C GLY A 277 -12.63 28.86 -13.30
N ARG A 278 -11.58 28.99 -12.47
CA ARG A 278 -10.28 28.35 -12.72
C ARG A 278 -10.41 26.83 -12.68
N ILE A 279 -9.63 26.16 -13.53
CA ILE A 279 -9.61 24.69 -13.61
C ILE A 279 -8.18 24.20 -13.35
N SER A 280 -8.04 23.08 -12.66
CA SER A 280 -6.75 22.45 -12.43
C SER A 280 -6.18 21.77 -13.67
N ARG A 281 -4.90 21.38 -13.58
CA ARG A 281 -4.33 20.33 -14.46
C ARG A 281 -5.08 19.00 -14.30
N LEU A 282 -4.91 18.11 -15.29
CA LEU A 282 -5.46 16.75 -15.27
C LEU A 282 -4.89 15.97 -14.07
N ILE A 283 -5.77 15.29 -13.35
CA ILE A 283 -5.44 14.43 -12.21
C ILE A 283 -5.92 13.02 -12.52
N ILE A 284 -5.11 12.01 -12.23
CA ILE A 284 -5.54 10.61 -12.33
C ILE A 284 -6.36 10.27 -11.09
N ILE A 285 -7.55 9.71 -11.30
CA ILE A 285 -8.38 9.16 -10.24
C ILE A 285 -7.77 7.81 -9.82
N ALA A 286 -7.19 7.76 -8.62
CA ALA A 286 -6.72 6.51 -8.04
C ALA A 286 -7.93 5.67 -7.60
N ASN A 287 -7.93 4.37 -7.91
CA ASN A 287 -8.95 3.43 -7.43
C ASN A 287 -8.30 2.33 -6.59
N PRO A 288 -8.04 2.58 -5.29
CA PRO A 288 -7.35 1.64 -4.42
C PRO A 288 -8.07 0.29 -4.34
N GLU A 289 -9.40 0.27 -4.32
CA GLU A 289 -10.19 -0.97 -4.30
C GLU A 289 -9.93 -1.84 -5.53
N GLU A 290 -9.91 -1.22 -6.72
CA GLU A 290 -9.61 -1.91 -7.97
C GLU A 290 -8.16 -2.36 -8.04
N LEU A 291 -7.20 -1.55 -7.57
CA LEU A 291 -5.80 -1.96 -7.46
C LEU A 291 -5.62 -3.15 -6.50
N MET A 292 -6.29 -3.13 -5.35
CA MET A 292 -6.30 -4.24 -4.39
C MET A 292 -7.02 -5.48 -4.95
N ARG A 293 -7.93 -5.36 -5.92
CA ARG A 293 -8.50 -6.52 -6.66
C ARG A 293 -7.48 -7.30 -7.45
N PHE A 294 -6.45 -6.64 -7.94
CA PHE A 294 -5.39 -7.29 -8.71
C PHE A 294 -4.19 -7.71 -7.85
N ALA A 295 -4.14 -7.28 -6.58
CA ALA A 295 -3.13 -7.76 -5.62
C ALA A 295 -3.45 -9.20 -5.17
N PRO A 296 -2.48 -10.13 -5.18
CA PRO A 296 -2.70 -11.48 -4.68
C PRO A 296 -3.01 -11.46 -3.18
N PHE A 297 -4.23 -11.83 -2.80
CA PHE A 297 -4.62 -12.02 -1.40
C PHE A 297 -4.23 -13.43 -0.95
N PRO A 298 -3.41 -13.59 0.11
CA PRO A 298 -3.02 -14.91 0.62
C PRO A 298 -4.15 -15.61 1.40
N VAL A 299 -5.26 -14.93 1.67
CA VAL A 299 -6.44 -15.49 2.34
C VAL A 299 -7.61 -15.70 1.38
N ALA A 300 -8.51 -16.59 1.76
CA ALA A 300 -9.72 -16.91 0.99
C ALA A 300 -10.53 -15.66 0.62
N ASP A 301 -11.10 -15.66 -0.60
CA ASP A 301 -11.94 -14.57 -1.14
C ASP A 301 -13.11 -14.17 -0.22
N SER A 302 -13.58 -15.12 0.60
CA SER A 302 -14.61 -14.88 1.63
C SER A 302 -14.16 -13.93 2.74
N ILE A 303 -12.91 -14.04 3.22
CA ILE A 303 -12.35 -13.15 4.26
C ILE A 303 -12.14 -11.77 3.68
N ARG A 304 -11.58 -11.71 2.47
CA ARG A 304 -11.37 -10.45 1.77
C ARG A 304 -12.68 -9.65 1.68
N LYS A 305 -13.77 -10.26 1.22
CA LYS A 305 -15.08 -9.60 1.14
C LYS A 305 -15.57 -9.09 2.49
N LYS A 306 -15.32 -9.82 3.59
CA LYS A 306 -15.67 -9.39 4.94
C LYS A 306 -14.82 -8.20 5.40
N LEU A 307 -13.51 -8.23 5.13
CA LEU A 307 -12.61 -7.11 5.45
C LEU A 307 -12.99 -5.85 4.67
N ASP A 308 -13.27 -5.99 3.37
CA ASP A 308 -13.72 -4.89 2.51
C ASP A 308 -15.05 -4.31 3.03
N ALA A 309 -16.02 -5.18 3.38
CA ALA A 309 -17.30 -4.74 3.95
C ALA A 309 -17.13 -3.98 5.28
N ILE A 310 -16.23 -4.43 6.17
CA ILE A 310 -15.95 -3.72 7.43
C ILE A 310 -15.28 -2.37 7.17
N LEU A 311 -14.32 -2.31 6.25
CA LEU A 311 -13.64 -1.07 5.87
C LEU A 311 -14.60 -0.06 5.21
N ASN A 312 -15.63 -0.53 4.54
CA ASN A 312 -16.66 0.33 3.94
C ASN A 312 -17.77 0.72 4.92
N GLY A 313 -17.81 0.12 6.11
CA GLY A 313 -18.88 0.31 7.09
C GLY A 313 -20.14 -0.52 6.81
N ASP A 314 -20.07 -1.47 5.86
CA ASP A 314 -21.17 -2.35 5.45
C ASP A 314 -21.32 -3.59 6.36
N ALA A 315 -20.34 -3.87 7.22
CA ALA A 315 -20.36 -5.00 8.14
C ALA A 315 -19.66 -4.68 9.47
N ASP A 316 -20.07 -5.38 10.53
CA ASP A 316 -19.45 -5.28 11.86
C ASP A 316 -18.18 -6.13 11.96
N LEU A 317 -17.16 -5.54 12.60
CA LEU A 317 -15.92 -6.16 13.03
C LEU A 317 -16.13 -7.48 13.80
N ILE A 318 -17.16 -7.57 14.65
CA ILE A 318 -17.48 -8.82 15.39
C ILE A 318 -17.70 -10.01 14.46
N GLY A 319 -18.13 -9.78 13.22
CA GLY A 319 -18.27 -10.82 12.20
C GLY A 319 -16.98 -11.59 11.92
N LEU A 320 -15.80 -10.97 12.10
CA LEU A 320 -14.50 -11.62 11.90
C LEU A 320 -14.13 -12.61 13.01
N ALA A 321 -14.73 -12.53 14.20
CA ALA A 321 -14.44 -13.46 15.29
C ALA A 321 -14.71 -14.93 14.89
N LYS A 322 -15.67 -15.16 13.98
CA LYS A 322 -16.03 -16.49 13.46
C LYS A 322 -14.93 -17.09 12.58
N ASP A 323 -14.17 -16.25 11.89
CA ASP A 323 -13.13 -16.66 10.93
C ASP A 323 -11.71 -16.45 11.45
N ILE A 324 -11.56 -16.15 12.74
CA ILE A 324 -10.28 -15.76 13.34
C ILE A 324 -9.16 -16.80 13.18
N HIS A 325 -9.53 -18.07 13.03
CA HIS A 325 -8.59 -19.14 12.75
C HIS A 325 -7.82 -18.94 11.44
N LEU A 326 -8.47 -18.37 10.42
CA LEU A 326 -7.84 -18.07 9.14
C LEU A 326 -6.92 -16.84 9.21
N LEU A 327 -6.95 -16.09 10.32
CA LEU A 327 -6.09 -14.94 10.59
C LEU A 327 -4.94 -15.27 11.57
N LEU A 328 -5.12 -16.27 12.44
CA LEU A 328 -4.17 -16.65 13.51
C LEU A 328 -3.43 -17.97 13.28
N GLU A 329 -3.94 -18.86 12.44
CA GLU A 329 -3.21 -20.06 12.02
C GLU A 329 -2.19 -19.62 10.97
N ASP A 330 -0.90 -19.73 11.30
CA ASP A 330 0.11 -19.90 10.25
C ASP A 330 -0.28 -21.16 9.48
N ASP A 331 -0.08 -21.20 8.16
CA ASP A 331 -0.27 -22.38 7.30
C ASP A 331 0.65 -23.57 7.67
N ALA A 332 0.64 -23.98 8.93
CA ALA A 332 1.29 -25.15 9.51
C ALA A 332 0.40 -26.39 9.39
N LYS A 333 -0.35 -26.48 8.28
CA LYS A 333 -0.56 -27.73 7.57
C LYS A 333 -0.43 -27.42 6.09
N ILE A 334 0.82 -27.22 5.66
CA ILE A 334 1.25 -27.63 4.33
C ILE A 334 0.67 -29.03 4.11
N GLY A 335 -0.39 -29.12 3.30
CA GLY A 335 -1.06 -30.39 3.05
C GLY A 335 -0.07 -31.44 2.52
N PRO A 336 -0.42 -32.73 2.60
CA PRO A 336 0.45 -33.86 2.19
C PRO A 336 0.90 -33.82 0.71
N ALA A 337 0.46 -32.83 -0.07
CA ALA A 337 0.93 -32.56 -1.43
C ALA A 337 2.40 -32.10 -1.48
N LEU A 338 2.91 -31.39 -0.48
CA LEU A 338 4.26 -30.80 -0.51
C LEU A 338 5.35 -31.76 0.02
N GLU A 339 5.02 -32.67 0.94
CA GLU A 339 5.93 -33.73 1.39
C GLU A 339 6.12 -34.84 0.33
N ARG A 340 5.11 -35.13 -0.49
CA ARG A 340 5.27 -36.05 -1.64
C ARG A 340 6.23 -35.51 -2.70
N ILE A 341 6.37 -34.19 -2.81
CA ILE A 341 7.31 -33.56 -3.76
C ILE A 341 8.73 -33.50 -3.16
N ARG A 342 8.86 -33.24 -1.84
CA ARG A 342 10.17 -33.24 -1.16
C ARG A 342 10.82 -34.61 -1.06
N SER A 343 10.03 -35.69 -0.94
CA SER A 343 10.54 -37.06 -0.91
C SER A 343 10.99 -37.58 -2.29
N ALA A 344 10.69 -36.86 -3.38
CA ALA A 344 11.18 -37.17 -4.73
C ALA A 344 12.49 -36.46 -5.11
N GLY A 345 13.02 -35.57 -4.26
CA GLY A 345 14.25 -34.82 -4.50
C GLY A 345 15.33 -35.16 -3.47
N GLY A 346 16.08 -36.23 -3.71
CA GLY A 346 17.25 -36.60 -2.91
C GLY A 346 18.28 -35.47 -2.84
N ARG A 347 18.95 -35.38 -1.68
CA ARG A 347 20.06 -34.46 -1.36
C ARG A 347 21.08 -34.34 -2.51
N SER A 348 21.12 -33.19 -3.18
CA SER A 348 22.33 -32.65 -3.82
C SER A 348 22.07 -31.21 -4.28
N THR A 349 23.03 -30.32 -4.03
CA THR A 349 23.34 -29.07 -4.76
C THR A 349 22.20 -28.12 -5.14
N THR A 350 22.28 -26.89 -4.63
CA THR A 350 21.44 -25.70 -4.93
C THR A 350 20.82 -25.74 -6.34
N PRO A 351 19.49 -25.87 -6.50
CA PRO A 351 18.90 -25.98 -7.83
C PRO A 351 18.82 -24.60 -8.48
N GLY A 352 19.33 -24.51 -9.72
CA GLY A 352 19.04 -23.41 -10.63
C GLY A 352 17.54 -23.28 -10.84
N ILE A 353 17.06 -22.04 -10.91
CA ILE A 353 15.66 -21.74 -11.19
C ILE A 353 15.40 -22.14 -12.64
N ALA A 354 14.73 -23.26 -12.86
CA ALA A 354 14.21 -23.63 -14.18
C ALA A 354 12.86 -22.93 -14.39
N GLY A 355 12.72 -22.22 -15.51
CA GLY A 355 11.44 -21.66 -15.95
C GLY A 355 10.40 -22.77 -16.17
N ARG A 356 9.12 -22.46 -15.89
CA ARG A 356 8.00 -23.37 -16.14
C ARG A 356 7.07 -22.73 -17.17
N ASP A 357 6.79 -23.45 -18.25
CA ASP A 357 5.79 -23.05 -19.24
C ASP A 357 4.38 -23.34 -18.71
N PHE A 358 3.43 -22.45 -19.04
CA PHE A 358 2.02 -22.59 -18.70
C PHE A 358 1.19 -22.72 -19.98
N ALA A 359 0.22 -23.63 -19.97
CA ALA A 359 -0.54 -23.93 -21.18
C ALA A 359 -1.50 -22.78 -21.55
N THR A 360 -1.87 -21.94 -20.57
CA THR A 360 -2.75 -20.77 -20.79
C THR A 360 -2.27 -19.54 -20.02
N PRO A 361 -2.59 -18.31 -20.51
CA PRO A 361 -2.36 -17.07 -19.76
C PRO A 361 -3.06 -17.07 -18.39
N GLU A 362 -4.22 -17.73 -18.27
CA GLU A 362 -4.98 -17.85 -17.03
C GLU A 362 -4.27 -18.75 -16.02
N GLU A 363 -3.67 -19.87 -16.45
CA GLU A 363 -2.83 -20.71 -15.60
C GLU A 363 -1.56 -20.00 -15.14
N PHE A 364 -0.92 -19.22 -16.02
CA PHE A 364 0.24 -18.40 -15.65
C PHE A 364 -0.12 -17.37 -14.57
N ARG A 365 -1.24 -16.65 -14.75
CA ARG A 365 -1.74 -15.68 -13.76
C ARG A 365 -2.12 -16.36 -12.45
N LYS A 366 -2.73 -17.55 -12.51
CA LYS A 366 -3.08 -18.35 -11.33
C LYS A 366 -1.84 -18.88 -10.58
N ALA A 367 -0.77 -19.19 -11.30
CA ALA A 367 0.50 -19.62 -10.72
C ALA A 367 1.34 -18.47 -10.16
N LEU A 368 1.28 -17.27 -10.77
CA LEU A 368 1.77 -16.02 -10.20
C LEU A 368 1.09 -15.72 -8.86
N ASN A 369 -0.24 -15.93 -8.79
CA ASN A 369 -1.02 -15.76 -7.55
C ASN A 369 -0.70 -16.78 -6.44
N LEU A 370 0.15 -17.79 -6.69
CA LEU A 370 0.52 -18.84 -5.73
C LEU A 370 1.96 -18.76 -5.25
N ARG A 371 2.74 -17.77 -5.69
CA ARG A 371 4.16 -17.64 -5.33
C ARG A 371 4.43 -16.32 -4.63
N VAL A 372 4.30 -16.28 -3.31
CA VAL A 372 5.25 -15.53 -2.46
C VAL A 372 5.36 -16.23 -1.10
N SER A 373 6.33 -17.15 -1.02
CA SER A 373 7.04 -17.40 0.24
C SER A 373 8.46 -16.93 -0.03
N MET A 374 8.79 -15.70 0.37
CA MET A 374 10.16 -15.29 0.73
C MET A 374 10.14 -13.91 1.41
N LYS A 375 10.99 -13.78 2.43
CA LYS A 375 11.14 -12.70 3.40
C LYS A 375 11.69 -11.41 2.74
N SER A 376 11.16 -10.22 3.08
CA SER A 376 11.75 -9.26 4.04
C SER A 376 11.05 -7.88 4.05
N ALA A 377 11.10 -7.23 5.22
CA ALA A 377 10.35 -6.07 5.74
C ALA A 377 10.46 -4.72 5.01
N GLY A 378 9.41 -3.88 5.21
CA GLY A 378 9.50 -2.42 5.15
C GLY A 378 8.15 -1.69 5.06
N LEU A 379 7.63 -1.22 6.19
CA LEU A 379 6.53 -0.25 6.40
C LEU A 379 5.05 -0.61 6.06
N ALA A 380 4.77 -1.57 5.19
CA ALA A 380 3.44 -2.15 5.05
C ALA A 380 3.56 -3.68 5.00
N HIS A 381 2.49 -4.41 5.28
CA HIS A 381 2.47 -5.86 5.09
C HIS A 381 2.40 -6.14 3.59
N GLY A 382 3.44 -5.78 2.82
CA GLY A 382 3.48 -5.89 1.36
C GLY A 382 3.26 -7.32 0.88
N ASP A 383 3.54 -8.29 1.74
CA ASP A 383 3.36 -9.72 1.48
C ASP A 383 1.97 -10.24 1.89
N ASN A 384 1.16 -9.46 2.62
CA ASN A 384 -0.14 -9.87 3.13
C ASN A 384 -1.18 -8.71 3.19
N PRO A 385 -1.90 -8.44 2.09
CA PRO A 385 -2.92 -7.39 2.03
C PRO A 385 -4.06 -7.55 3.05
N ALA A 386 -4.32 -8.77 3.55
CA ALA A 386 -5.31 -8.95 4.61
C ALA A 386 -4.82 -8.40 5.95
N LEU A 387 -3.56 -8.59 6.30
CA LEU A 387 -3.00 -7.99 7.51
C LEU A 387 -2.91 -6.47 7.41
N GLN A 388 -2.70 -5.91 6.20
CA GLN A 388 -2.80 -4.48 5.97
C GLN A 388 -4.23 -3.96 6.19
N ALA A 389 -5.25 -4.67 5.70
CA ALA A 389 -6.64 -4.35 5.97
C ALA A 389 -6.98 -4.43 7.47
N LEU A 390 -6.48 -5.45 8.19
CA LEU A 390 -6.64 -5.54 9.66
C LEU A 390 -6.00 -4.34 10.35
N LEU A 391 -4.79 -3.95 9.96
CA LEU A 391 -4.12 -2.79 10.54
C LEU A 391 -4.93 -1.51 10.28
N GLN A 392 -5.45 -1.31 9.07
CA GLN A 392 -6.30 -0.16 8.76
C GLN A 392 -7.57 -0.14 9.61
N ILE A 393 -8.22 -1.30 9.82
CA ILE A 393 -9.39 -1.43 10.70
C ILE A 393 -9.02 -1.01 12.13
N VAL A 394 -7.93 -1.56 12.68
CA VAL A 394 -7.46 -1.23 14.03
C VAL A 394 -7.15 0.25 14.16
N LEU A 395 -6.42 0.81 13.20
CA LEU A 395 -5.98 2.19 13.22
C LEU A 395 -7.18 3.15 13.13
N ARG A 396 -8.12 2.95 12.20
CA ARG A 396 -9.36 3.75 12.12
C ARG A 396 -10.18 3.69 13.40
N GLY A 397 -10.15 2.55 14.07
CA GLY A 397 -10.88 2.32 15.30
C GLY A 397 -10.29 2.99 16.53
N MET A 398 -8.96 2.99 16.65
CA MET A 398 -8.24 3.47 17.84
C MET A 398 -7.82 4.93 17.77
N VAL A 399 -7.59 5.43 16.56
CA VAL A 399 -7.10 6.78 16.29
C VAL A 399 -7.97 7.28 15.13
N ASN A 400 -8.62 8.46 15.20
CA ASN A 400 -8.93 9.11 13.92
C ASN A 400 -7.58 9.50 13.37
N ILE A 401 -6.98 8.60 12.58
CA ILE A 401 -5.87 8.94 11.74
C ILE A 401 -6.48 9.89 10.70
N GLU A 402 -6.44 11.18 11.04
CA GLU A 402 -6.06 12.19 10.06
C GLU A 402 -4.86 11.59 9.33
N THR A 403 -5.08 11.39 8.04
CA THR A 403 -4.33 10.62 7.06
C THR A 403 -2.81 10.61 7.27
N VAL A 404 -2.18 9.55 6.74
CA VAL A 404 -0.73 9.30 6.58
C VAL A 404 0.10 10.53 6.15
N GLU A 405 -0.55 11.61 5.71
CA GLU A 405 -0.03 12.90 5.27
C GLU A 405 0.75 13.69 6.34
N ARG A 406 0.54 13.52 7.65
CA ARG A 406 1.33 14.28 8.66
C ARG A 406 2.77 13.80 8.81
N ILE A 407 3.03 12.51 8.57
CA ILE A 407 4.40 11.95 8.60
C ILE A 407 5.17 12.44 7.36
N ASP A 408 4.51 12.46 6.19
CA ASP A 408 5.06 13.03 4.96
C ASP A 408 5.27 14.56 5.05
N ALA A 409 4.42 15.27 5.82
CA ALA A 409 4.55 16.72 6.01
C ALA A 409 5.71 17.11 6.94
N GLU A 410 5.97 16.34 8.00
CA GLU A 410 7.11 16.58 8.90
C GLU A 410 8.46 16.18 8.27
N ASP A 411 8.49 15.13 7.43
CA ASP A 411 9.66 14.75 6.64
C ASP A 411 9.93 15.74 5.48
N ALA A 412 8.87 16.28 4.86
CA ALA A 412 8.99 17.35 3.87
C ALA A 412 9.42 18.70 4.50
N ALA A 413 9.07 18.95 5.76
CA ALA A 413 9.53 20.12 6.50
C ALA A 413 11.01 20.01 6.91
N LYS A 414 11.49 18.81 7.26
CA LYS A 414 12.93 18.56 7.51
C LYS A 414 13.76 18.63 6.22
N ALA A 415 13.20 18.24 5.08
CA ALA A 415 13.86 18.34 3.77
C ALA A 415 13.99 19.79 3.25
N LYS A 416 13.27 20.76 3.84
CA LYS A 416 13.39 22.20 3.51
C LYS A 416 14.55 22.91 4.21
N GLY A 417 15.29 22.22 5.10
CA GLY A 417 16.42 22.80 5.83
C GLY A 417 17.69 23.01 5.00
N ASP A 418 17.85 22.31 3.88
CA ASP A 418 19.08 22.27 3.07
C ASP A 418 18.83 22.62 1.58
N ASP A 419 18.13 23.73 1.31
CA ASP A 419 18.14 24.32 -0.04
C ASP A 419 18.62 25.77 0.01
N VAL A 420 19.84 25.96 -0.49
CA VAL A 420 20.53 27.24 -0.61
C VAL A 420 20.29 27.78 -2.02
N GLY A 421 19.46 28.82 -2.10
CA GLY A 421 19.50 29.86 -3.14
C GLY A 421 18.78 29.57 -4.46
N GLU A 422 17.73 30.33 -4.76
CA GLU A 422 17.86 31.61 -5.48
C GLU A 422 16.54 32.40 -5.44
N ASP A 423 16.71 33.66 -5.06
CA ASP A 423 15.84 34.85 -5.11
C ASP A 423 14.48 34.78 -5.83
N GLN A 424 13.43 35.14 -5.09
CA GLN A 424 12.50 36.18 -5.55
C GLN A 424 11.79 36.84 -4.36
N ASP A 425 11.94 38.16 -4.31
CA ASP A 425 11.40 39.09 -3.32
C ASP A 425 9.87 39.02 -3.23
N ASP A 426 9.33 38.87 -2.02
CA ASP A 426 8.28 39.78 -1.55
C ASP A 426 8.20 39.83 -0.02
N ALA A 427 8.25 41.04 0.52
CA ALA A 427 8.19 41.33 1.94
C ALA A 427 6.72 41.49 2.37
N GLY A 428 6.28 40.77 3.41
CA GLY A 428 4.94 40.92 3.97
C GLY A 428 4.82 40.38 5.39
N GLN A 429 4.40 41.26 6.30
CA GLN A 429 4.34 41.12 7.76
C GLN A 429 3.60 39.88 8.29
N ALA A 430 4.15 39.33 9.37
CA ALA A 430 3.48 38.38 10.26
C ALA A 430 2.44 39.12 11.12
N ASP A 431 1.19 38.67 11.10
CA ASP A 431 0.18 39.01 12.10
C ASP A 431 -0.38 37.72 12.72
N ASP A 432 -0.28 37.66 14.05
CA ASP A 432 -0.85 36.65 14.92
C ASP A 432 -2.38 36.61 14.79
N ILE A 433 -2.93 35.47 14.38
CA ILE A 433 -4.38 35.21 14.49
C ILE A 433 -4.63 33.89 15.21
N ALA A 434 -5.25 34.02 16.37
CA ALA A 434 -5.64 32.97 17.29
C ALA A 434 -6.53 31.89 16.63
N VAL A 435 -6.20 30.63 16.91
CA VAL A 435 -6.98 29.43 16.54
C VAL A 435 -8.27 29.38 17.38
N PRO A 436 -9.48 29.37 16.78
CA PRO A 436 -10.71 29.11 17.52
C PRO A 436 -10.84 27.62 17.84
N LYS A 437 -10.97 27.28 19.13
CA LYS A 437 -11.39 25.95 19.60
C LYS A 437 -12.83 25.68 19.18
N ALA A 438 -13.04 24.87 18.15
CA ALA A 438 -14.35 24.32 17.82
C ALA A 438 -14.60 23.04 18.65
N ALA A 439 -15.75 23.01 19.33
CA ALA A 439 -16.15 21.96 20.26
C ALA A 439 -16.55 20.67 19.54
N LEU A 440 -16.01 19.54 20.02
CA LEU A 440 -16.41 18.17 19.67
C LEU A 440 -17.85 17.90 20.14
N SER A 441 -18.80 17.66 19.22
CA SER A 441 -20.10 17.08 19.58
C SER A 441 -19.98 15.57 19.68
N SER A 442 -20.20 15.03 20.87
CA SER A 442 -20.30 13.60 21.14
C SER A 442 -21.49 12.98 20.39
N ALA A 443 -21.23 12.20 19.34
CA ALA A 443 -22.24 11.30 18.79
C ALA A 443 -22.46 10.17 19.79
N VAL A 444 -23.63 10.15 20.42
CA VAL A 444 -24.06 9.05 21.30
C VAL A 444 -24.23 7.80 20.42
N MET A 445 -23.41 6.77 20.63
CA MET A 445 -23.59 5.48 19.95
C MET A 445 -24.89 4.83 20.45
N GLU A 446 -25.91 4.80 19.59
CA GLU A 446 -27.15 4.05 19.83
C GLU A 446 -26.86 2.53 19.85
N PRO A 447 -27.45 1.76 20.78
CA PRO A 447 -27.25 0.32 20.87
C PRO A 447 -27.86 -0.41 19.66
N GLU A 448 -27.16 -1.43 19.17
CA GLU A 448 -27.62 -2.25 18.04
C GLU A 448 -28.64 -3.30 18.50
N PHE A 449 -29.76 -3.40 17.79
CA PHE A 449 -30.78 -4.41 18.07
C PHE A 449 -30.38 -5.76 17.45
N VAL A 450 -30.29 -6.80 18.27
CA VAL A 450 -29.95 -8.17 17.85
C VAL A 450 -30.82 -9.20 18.57
N SER A 451 -31.09 -10.32 17.92
CA SER A 451 -31.77 -11.44 18.59
C SER A 451 -30.90 -12.02 19.71
N SER A 452 -31.51 -12.53 20.79
CA SER A 452 -30.78 -13.13 21.92
C SER A 452 -29.89 -14.30 21.45
N THR A 453 -30.37 -15.09 20.48
CA THR A 453 -29.56 -16.17 19.86
C THR A 453 -28.36 -15.64 19.07
N GLU A 454 -28.48 -14.51 18.39
CA GLU A 454 -27.37 -13.91 17.66
C GLU A 454 -26.32 -13.31 18.61
N PHE A 455 -26.78 -12.64 19.68
CA PHE A 455 -25.92 -12.15 20.75
C PHE A 455 -25.08 -13.28 21.36
N GLU A 456 -25.71 -14.38 21.78
CA GLU A 456 -25.02 -15.55 22.33
C GLU A 456 -24.01 -16.15 21.34
N ARG A 457 -24.37 -16.23 20.05
CA ARG A 457 -23.47 -16.73 19.00
C ARG A 457 -22.26 -15.82 18.80
N ASN A 458 -22.45 -14.51 18.82
CA ASN A 458 -21.37 -13.53 18.66
C ASN A 458 -20.46 -13.53 19.89
N GLN A 459 -21.03 -13.63 21.10
CA GLN A 459 -20.28 -13.77 22.34
C GLN A 459 -19.46 -15.06 22.34
N ALA A 460 -20.06 -16.21 22.00
CA ALA A 460 -19.35 -17.49 21.90
C ALA A 460 -18.29 -17.49 20.79
N ALA A 461 -18.48 -16.74 19.71
CA ALA A 461 -17.46 -16.57 18.67
C ALA A 461 -16.27 -15.75 19.17
N LEU A 462 -16.52 -14.64 19.87
CA LEU A 462 -15.49 -13.80 20.47
C LEU A 462 -14.64 -14.60 21.46
N TRP A 463 -15.26 -15.30 22.41
CA TRP A 463 -14.56 -16.12 23.40
C TRP A 463 -13.74 -17.26 22.78
N ARG A 464 -14.28 -17.92 21.74
CA ARG A 464 -13.48 -18.89 20.97
C ARG A 464 -12.29 -18.25 20.27
N GLY A 465 -12.43 -17.04 19.75
CA GLY A 465 -11.33 -16.29 19.16
C GLY A 465 -10.27 -15.88 20.16
N ILE A 466 -10.67 -15.45 21.36
CA ILE A 466 -9.78 -15.18 22.49
C ILE A 466 -8.96 -16.43 22.83
N GLY A 467 -9.62 -17.59 22.99
CA GLY A 467 -8.92 -18.85 23.27
C GLY A 467 -7.90 -19.23 22.20
N LYS A 468 -8.27 -19.10 20.90
CA LYS A 468 -7.34 -19.35 19.79
C LYS A 468 -6.16 -18.38 19.77
N PHE A 469 -6.36 -17.13 20.18
CA PHE A 469 -5.29 -16.14 20.29
C PHE A 469 -4.35 -16.46 21.46
N GLN A 470 -4.87 -16.89 22.60
CA GLN A 470 -4.05 -17.36 23.72
C GLN A 470 -3.21 -18.58 23.31
N ASP A 471 -3.79 -19.54 22.59
CA ASP A 471 -3.07 -20.68 22.04
C ASP A 471 -1.99 -20.24 21.04
N PHE A 472 -2.27 -19.22 20.21
CA PHE A 472 -1.30 -18.63 19.29
C PHE A 472 -0.10 -18.02 20.04
N LEU A 473 -0.35 -17.25 21.10
CA LEU A 473 0.72 -16.68 21.94
C LEU A 473 1.54 -17.77 22.64
N GLU A 474 0.89 -18.80 23.18
CA GLU A 474 1.58 -19.92 23.81
C GLU A 474 2.41 -20.73 22.80
N ARG A 475 1.90 -20.98 21.58
CA ARG A 475 2.71 -21.58 20.51
C ARG A 475 3.92 -20.71 20.15
N ALA A 476 3.73 -19.40 20.03
CA ALA A 476 4.81 -18.47 19.74
C ALA A 476 5.90 -18.50 20.82
N LYS A 477 5.51 -18.63 22.10
CA LYS A 477 6.41 -18.71 23.26
C LYS A 477 7.24 -19.99 23.30
N HIS A 478 6.66 -21.11 22.93
CA HIS A 478 7.37 -22.40 22.84
C HIS A 478 8.18 -22.55 21.54
N SER A 479 7.86 -21.76 20.51
CA SER A 479 8.62 -21.71 19.27
C SER A 479 9.86 -20.83 19.44
N ASN A 480 11.03 -21.29 18.99
CA ASN A 480 12.25 -20.47 18.89
C ASN A 480 12.30 -19.62 17.59
N ALA A 481 11.20 -19.52 16.84
CA ALA A 481 11.17 -18.76 15.59
C ALA A 481 11.36 -17.25 15.82
N ALA A 482 12.04 -16.58 14.90
CA ALA A 482 12.03 -15.11 14.87
C ALA A 482 10.59 -14.61 14.60
N LEU A 483 10.20 -13.52 15.25
CA LEU A 483 8.89 -12.89 15.02
C LEU A 483 9.07 -11.66 14.12
N ASP A 484 7.99 -11.25 13.47
CA ASP A 484 7.94 -10.13 12.53
C ASP A 484 6.74 -9.21 12.82
N LEU A 485 6.55 -8.17 12.01
CA LEU A 485 5.42 -7.24 12.17
C LEU A 485 4.04 -7.90 11.99
N ASN A 486 3.95 -9.09 11.35
CA ASN A 486 2.69 -9.83 11.24
C ASN A 486 2.20 -10.28 12.61
N PHE A 487 3.11 -10.75 13.47
CA PHE A 487 2.80 -11.09 14.86
C PHE A 487 2.23 -9.89 15.62
N VAL A 488 2.82 -8.71 15.44
CA VAL A 488 2.38 -7.46 16.08
C VAL A 488 0.98 -7.08 15.61
N THR A 489 0.72 -7.12 14.29
CA THR A 489 -0.57 -6.78 13.71
C THR A 489 -1.69 -7.72 14.12
N ARG A 490 -1.43 -9.04 14.15
CA ARG A 490 -2.40 -10.03 14.65
C ARG A 490 -2.72 -9.81 16.13
N SER A 491 -1.70 -9.49 16.92
CA SER A 491 -1.87 -9.18 18.35
C SER A 491 -2.69 -7.91 18.56
N LEU A 492 -2.39 -6.85 17.80
CA LEU A 492 -3.15 -5.61 17.79
C LEU A 492 -4.61 -5.82 17.40
N PHE A 493 -4.84 -6.56 16.31
CA PHE A 493 -6.17 -6.88 15.85
C PHE A 493 -6.98 -7.60 16.92
N MET A 494 -6.39 -8.57 17.61
CA MET A 494 -7.08 -9.28 18.69
C MET A 494 -7.37 -8.39 19.89
N LEU A 495 -6.42 -7.56 20.31
CA LEU A 495 -6.65 -6.58 21.38
C LEU A 495 -7.79 -5.62 21.01
N TYR A 496 -7.82 -5.15 19.77
CA TYR A 496 -8.86 -4.26 19.27
C TYR A 496 -10.22 -4.96 19.13
N LEU A 497 -10.25 -6.22 18.66
CA LEU A 497 -11.48 -7.01 18.57
C LEU A 497 -12.11 -7.23 19.96
N MET A 498 -11.29 -7.54 20.96
CA MET A 498 -11.74 -7.66 22.35
C MET A 498 -12.24 -6.31 22.90
N LEU A 499 -11.53 -5.22 22.59
CA LEU A 499 -11.94 -3.87 22.97
C LEU A 499 -13.29 -3.50 22.36
N HIS A 500 -13.48 -3.77 21.07
CA HIS A 500 -14.73 -3.53 20.35
C HIS A 500 -15.90 -4.35 20.91
N GLY A 501 -15.65 -5.62 21.25
CA GLY A 501 -16.67 -6.46 21.92
C GLY A 501 -17.05 -5.97 23.32
N CYS A 502 -16.19 -5.17 23.95
CA CYS A 502 -16.41 -4.58 25.26
C CYS A 502 -17.15 -3.23 25.21
N THR A 503 -16.98 -2.48 24.13
CA THR A 503 -17.54 -1.13 24.00
C THR A 503 -18.87 -1.11 23.27
N LYS A 504 -19.07 -2.04 22.34
CA LYS A 504 -20.29 -2.13 21.56
C LYS A 504 -21.45 -2.66 22.42
N ARG A 505 -22.48 -1.83 22.54
CA ARG A 505 -23.72 -2.17 23.25
C ARG A 505 -24.73 -2.82 22.30
N PHE A 506 -25.30 -3.92 22.74
CA PHE A 506 -26.37 -4.65 22.07
C PHE A 506 -27.63 -4.57 22.91
N ARG A 507 -28.78 -4.37 22.27
CA ARG A 507 -30.09 -4.47 22.92
C ARG A 507 -30.77 -5.75 22.43
N THR A 508 -31.03 -6.67 23.36
CA THR A 508 -31.72 -7.94 23.05
C THR A 508 -33.23 -7.72 22.96
N GLU A 509 -33.94 -8.74 22.46
CA GLU A 509 -35.42 -8.73 22.36
C GLU A 509 -36.09 -8.54 23.74
N ASP A 510 -35.41 -8.93 24.81
CA ASP A 510 -35.85 -8.79 26.20
C ASP A 510 -35.68 -7.35 26.74
N GLY A 511 -35.10 -6.45 25.93
CA GLY A 511 -34.88 -5.03 26.26
C GLY A 511 -33.64 -4.77 27.12
N GLU A 512 -32.87 -5.81 27.45
CA GLU A 512 -31.63 -5.67 28.22
C GLU A 512 -30.47 -5.20 27.32
N GLU A 513 -29.74 -4.20 27.79
CA GLU A 513 -28.49 -3.77 27.16
C GLU A 513 -27.32 -4.59 27.70
N ALA A 514 -26.58 -5.23 26.80
CA ALA A 514 -25.45 -6.06 27.13
C ALA A 514 -24.25 -5.81 26.20
N VAL A 515 -23.06 -6.19 26.66
CA VAL A 515 -21.81 -6.21 25.88
C VAL A 515 -21.32 -7.65 25.74
N LEU A 516 -20.54 -7.95 24.71
CA LEU A 516 -20.10 -9.33 24.46
C LEU A 516 -19.07 -9.80 25.49
N ILE A 517 -18.26 -8.89 26.01
CA ILE A 517 -17.30 -9.12 27.10
C ILE A 517 -17.32 -7.90 28.05
N PRO A 518 -17.46 -8.08 29.37
CA PRO A 518 -17.52 -6.95 30.29
C PRO A 518 -16.15 -6.27 30.42
N PHE A 519 -16.16 -4.94 30.62
CA PHE A 519 -14.93 -4.15 30.78
C PHE A 519 -14.15 -4.56 32.04
N THR A 520 -14.88 -4.66 33.15
CA THR A 520 -14.45 -5.17 34.45
C THR A 520 -15.46 -6.20 34.92
N GLY A 521 -15.06 -7.14 35.78
CA GLY A 521 -16.04 -8.06 36.38
C GLY A 521 -17.09 -7.28 37.17
N GLY A 522 -18.36 -7.40 36.76
CA GLY A 522 -19.50 -6.83 37.49
C GLY A 522 -19.80 -7.55 38.80
N ALA A 523 -20.83 -7.08 39.52
CA ALA A 523 -21.29 -7.75 40.73
C ALA A 523 -21.89 -9.13 40.39
N GLY A 524 -21.15 -10.20 40.68
CA GLY A 524 -21.55 -11.59 40.38
C GLY A 524 -20.83 -12.22 39.18
N GLU A 525 -20.01 -11.45 38.46
CA GLU A 525 -19.20 -11.94 37.34
C GLU A 525 -17.76 -12.21 37.80
N ASP A 526 -17.11 -13.23 37.24
CA ASP A 526 -15.69 -13.47 37.51
C ASP A 526 -14.87 -12.38 36.82
N PHE A 527 -14.05 -11.64 37.57
CA PHE A 527 -13.10 -10.67 37.03
C PHE A 527 -12.19 -11.28 35.96
N ARG A 528 -11.98 -12.61 36.00
CA ARG A 528 -11.22 -13.37 35.00
C ARG A 528 -11.85 -13.39 33.62
N ASP A 529 -13.17 -13.18 33.54
CA ASP A 529 -13.93 -13.15 32.29
C ASP A 529 -14.11 -11.72 31.75
N SER A 530 -13.31 -10.76 32.26
CA SER A 530 -13.31 -9.37 31.79
C SER A 530 -12.26 -9.10 30.71
N PHE A 531 -12.56 -8.10 29.87
CA PHE A 531 -11.63 -7.58 28.87
C PHE A 531 -10.28 -7.24 29.49
N LEU A 532 -10.26 -6.48 30.60
CA LEU A 532 -9.01 -6.02 31.21
C LEU A 532 -8.12 -7.20 31.65
N PHE A 533 -8.71 -8.25 32.21
CA PHE A 533 -7.94 -9.40 32.65
C PHE A 533 -7.36 -10.19 31.47
N VAL A 534 -8.18 -10.51 30.47
CA VAL A 534 -7.76 -11.27 29.28
C VAL A 534 -6.74 -10.49 28.44
N ALA A 535 -6.95 -9.18 28.27
CA ALA A 535 -6.01 -8.30 27.58
C ALA A 535 -4.69 -8.18 28.33
N ALA A 536 -4.72 -8.03 29.66
CA ALA A 536 -3.50 -7.99 30.48
C ALA A 536 -2.71 -9.31 30.42
N GLN A 537 -3.38 -10.46 30.40
CA GLN A 537 -2.70 -11.75 30.18
C GLN A 537 -2.02 -11.81 28.81
N SER A 538 -2.70 -11.35 27.76
CA SER A 538 -2.15 -11.31 26.41
C SER A 538 -0.93 -10.38 26.33
N ILE A 539 -1.01 -9.21 26.94
CA ILE A 539 0.10 -8.24 27.05
C ILE A 539 1.26 -8.85 27.85
N ALA A 540 0.99 -9.53 28.96
CA ALA A 540 2.02 -10.20 29.75
C ALA A 540 2.73 -11.30 28.96
N ALA A 541 2.02 -12.04 28.09
CA ALA A 541 2.62 -13.02 27.20
C ALA A 541 3.50 -12.37 26.10
N VAL A 542 3.09 -11.22 25.56
CA VAL A 542 3.82 -10.48 24.53
C VAL A 542 5.10 -9.83 25.09
N TRP A 543 4.96 -9.06 26.17
CA TRP A 543 6.03 -8.23 26.73
C TRP A 543 6.89 -8.93 27.76
N GLY A 544 6.32 -9.88 28.51
CA GLY A 544 7.02 -10.63 29.56
C GLY A 544 7.56 -9.76 30.72
N PRO A 545 7.75 -10.32 31.93
CA PRO A 545 8.39 -9.58 33.03
C PRO A 545 9.90 -9.35 32.79
N ASN A 546 10.51 -10.14 31.90
CA ASN A 546 11.89 -9.97 31.45
C ASN A 546 11.89 -9.79 29.93
N PHE A 547 12.19 -8.56 29.49
CA PHE A 547 12.19 -8.20 28.08
C PHE A 547 13.08 -9.14 27.25
N ALA A 548 14.28 -9.50 27.71
CA ALA A 548 15.20 -10.37 26.95
C ALA A 548 14.64 -11.79 26.69
N ARG A 549 13.58 -12.20 27.39
CA ARG A 549 12.89 -13.49 27.22
C ARG A 549 11.47 -13.35 26.69
N SER A 550 11.05 -12.14 26.34
CA SER A 550 9.71 -11.85 25.84
C SER A 550 9.54 -12.26 24.38
N LEU A 551 8.28 -12.29 23.91
CA LEU A 551 8.02 -12.47 22.49
C LEU A 551 8.49 -11.24 21.70
N ILE A 552 8.24 -10.04 22.24
CA ILE A 552 8.55 -8.80 21.52
C ILE A 552 10.06 -8.58 21.31
N SER A 553 10.94 -9.11 22.17
CA SER A 553 12.40 -9.03 21.96
C SER A 553 12.91 -9.90 20.81
N ARG A 554 12.10 -10.86 20.34
CA ARG A 554 12.39 -11.70 19.17
C ARG A 554 11.94 -11.06 17.86
N LEU A 555 11.36 -9.87 17.93
CA LEU A 555 10.88 -9.14 16.76
C LEU A 555 12.07 -8.68 15.91
N LYS A 556 12.05 -9.04 14.63
CA LYS A 556 12.99 -8.53 13.63
C LYS A 556 12.27 -7.53 12.75
N PHE A 557 12.71 -6.28 12.79
CA PHE A 557 12.27 -5.22 11.90
C PHE A 557 13.47 -4.33 11.54
N ILE A 558 13.37 -3.64 10.41
CA ILE A 558 14.34 -2.64 9.99
C ILE A 558 13.72 -1.30 10.39
N ALA A 559 14.40 -0.52 11.24
CA ALA A 559 14.02 0.86 11.50
C ALA A 559 14.55 1.72 10.35
N ASP A 560 13.66 2.50 9.71
CA ASP A 560 14.07 3.55 8.78
C ASP A 560 14.28 4.83 9.62
N GLY A 561 15.54 5.21 9.81
CA GLY A 561 15.91 6.34 10.69
C GLY A 561 15.55 6.10 12.17
N ASP A 562 15.23 7.18 12.90
CA ASP A 562 14.84 7.14 14.32
C ASP A 562 13.36 6.77 14.55
N THR A 563 12.62 6.39 13.50
CA THR A 563 11.16 6.18 13.57
C THR A 563 10.77 4.71 13.69
N LEU A 564 9.88 4.41 14.64
CA LEU A 564 9.35 3.06 14.83
C LEU A 564 8.19 2.77 13.88
N PRO A 565 8.02 1.52 13.42
CA PRO A 565 6.81 1.09 12.74
C PRO A 565 5.55 1.39 13.57
N ILE A 566 4.52 1.95 12.93
CA ILE A 566 3.25 2.36 13.56
C ILE A 566 2.58 1.23 14.36
N GLN A 567 2.78 -0.03 13.95
CA GLN A 567 2.25 -1.21 14.64
C GLN A 567 2.89 -1.37 16.03
N ILE A 568 4.20 -1.15 16.14
CA ILE A 568 4.92 -1.26 17.42
C ILE A 568 4.51 -0.11 18.34
N THR A 569 4.41 1.10 17.79
CA THR A 569 3.93 2.30 18.50
C THR A 569 2.52 2.09 19.04
N THR A 570 1.59 1.64 18.19
CA THR A 570 0.19 1.39 18.57
C THR A 570 0.08 0.28 19.61
N LEU A 571 0.84 -0.81 19.46
CA LEU A 571 0.87 -1.91 20.43
C LEU A 571 1.39 -1.44 21.79
N THR A 572 2.39 -0.57 21.79
CA THR A 572 2.94 0.03 23.00
C THR A 572 1.90 0.90 23.71
N ILE A 573 1.19 1.77 22.96
CA ILE A 573 0.16 2.65 23.51
C ILE A 573 -0.98 1.83 24.16
N ILE A 574 -1.57 0.87 23.44
CA ILE A 574 -2.66 0.06 23.99
C ILE A 574 -2.20 -0.79 25.17
N SER A 575 -0.98 -1.33 25.11
CA SER A 575 -0.43 -2.13 26.22
C SER A 575 -0.29 -1.29 27.49
N ARG A 576 0.27 -0.08 27.38
CA ARG A 576 0.40 0.86 28.50
C ARG A 576 -0.96 1.27 29.07
N TRP A 577 -1.94 1.52 28.20
CA TRP A 577 -3.29 1.87 28.62
C TRP A 577 -3.99 0.72 29.36
N VAL A 578 -3.97 -0.51 28.82
CA VAL A 578 -4.58 -1.68 29.50
C VAL A 578 -3.92 -1.95 30.85
N LEU A 579 -2.59 -1.84 30.94
CA LEU A 579 -1.84 -2.00 32.20
C LEU A 579 -2.24 -0.94 33.24
N ALA A 580 -2.42 0.31 32.83
CA ALA A 580 -2.92 1.36 33.71
C ALA A 580 -4.38 1.12 34.10
N ALA A 581 -5.22 0.68 33.16
CA ALA A 581 -6.64 0.43 33.37
C ALA A 581 -6.88 -0.70 34.38
N ILE A 582 -6.23 -1.86 34.20
CA ILE A 582 -6.38 -2.99 35.13
C ILE A 582 -5.94 -2.60 36.56
N LEU A 583 -4.88 -1.82 36.70
CA LEU A 583 -4.40 -1.36 38.00
C LEU A 583 -5.35 -0.33 38.63
N SER A 584 -5.90 0.59 37.83
CA SER A 584 -6.86 1.59 38.27
C SER A 584 -8.14 0.96 38.81
N GLU A 585 -8.69 0.00 38.07
CA GLU A 585 -9.95 -0.68 38.42
C GLU A 585 -9.79 -1.58 39.65
N VAL A 586 -8.69 -2.33 39.75
CA VAL A 586 -8.43 -3.21 40.90
C VAL A 586 -8.14 -2.42 42.18
N ARG A 587 -7.59 -1.20 42.09
CA ARG A 587 -7.45 -0.29 43.24
C ARG A 587 -8.80 0.23 43.75
N GLY A 588 -9.77 0.40 42.84
CA GLY A 588 -11.15 0.79 43.18
C GLY A 588 -12.00 -0.35 43.74
N ALA A 589 -11.71 -1.60 43.35
CA ALA A 589 -12.47 -2.78 43.78
C ALA A 589 -12.05 -3.29 45.17
N LYS A 590 -12.98 -3.29 46.14
CA LYS A 590 -12.73 -3.83 47.50
C LYS A 590 -12.64 -5.36 47.55
N ALA A 591 -13.15 -6.06 46.53
CA ALA A 591 -13.38 -7.51 46.54
C ALA A 591 -12.15 -8.38 46.18
N HIS A 592 -11.00 -7.79 45.79
CA HIS A 592 -9.89 -8.53 45.19
C HIS A 592 -8.51 -8.19 45.77
N LYS A 593 -8.38 -8.19 47.11
CA LYS A 593 -7.12 -7.83 47.79
C LYS A 593 -5.90 -8.64 47.31
N SER A 594 -6.02 -9.96 47.18
CA SER A 594 -4.91 -10.82 46.73
C SER A 594 -4.50 -10.57 45.27
N LEU A 595 -5.46 -10.33 44.37
CA LEU A 595 -5.19 -9.98 42.98
C LEU A 595 -4.56 -8.58 42.87
N ARG A 596 -5.03 -7.64 43.69
CA ARG A 596 -4.46 -6.30 43.80
C ARG A 596 -2.99 -6.35 44.19
N ASP A 597 -2.65 -7.11 45.23
CA ASP A 597 -1.26 -7.24 45.70
C ASP A 597 -0.35 -7.83 44.61
N ILE A 598 -0.86 -8.76 43.80
CA ILE A 598 -0.12 -9.35 42.67
C ILE A 598 0.07 -8.32 41.54
N LEU A 599 -0.99 -7.63 41.13
CA LEU A 599 -0.96 -6.68 40.02
C LEU A 599 -0.14 -5.42 40.36
N GLU A 600 -0.24 -4.91 41.59
CA GLU A 600 0.59 -3.78 42.06
C GLU A 600 2.09 -4.11 41.99
N LYS A 601 2.47 -5.39 42.09
CA LYS A 601 3.85 -5.84 41.93
C LYS A 601 4.24 -6.10 40.47
N GLN A 602 3.37 -6.71 39.67
CA GLN A 602 3.70 -7.14 38.31
C GLN A 602 3.54 -6.05 37.25
N VAL A 603 2.51 -5.21 37.35
CA VAL A 603 2.20 -4.17 36.36
C VAL A 603 3.36 -3.19 36.16
N PRO A 604 4.04 -2.66 37.21
CA PRO A 604 5.17 -1.75 37.01
C PRO A 604 6.33 -2.38 36.21
N SER A 605 6.63 -3.66 36.45
CA SER A 605 7.68 -4.39 35.72
C SER A 605 7.31 -4.59 34.25
N LEU A 606 6.07 -4.98 33.95
CA LEU A 606 5.57 -5.08 32.58
C LEU A 606 5.54 -3.72 31.88
N PHE A 607 5.15 -2.67 32.60
CA PHE A 607 5.12 -1.30 32.09
C PHE A 607 6.51 -0.83 31.69
N ALA A 608 7.53 -1.09 32.52
CA ALA A 608 8.92 -0.78 32.21
C ALA A 608 9.42 -1.52 30.95
N ALA A 609 9.00 -2.77 30.74
CA ALA A 609 9.35 -3.52 29.52
C ALA A 609 8.81 -2.88 28.23
N THR A 610 7.77 -2.04 28.31
CA THR A 610 7.24 -1.29 27.16
C THR A 610 8.04 -0.03 26.81
N LYS A 611 9.07 0.34 27.59
CA LYS A 611 9.92 1.52 27.35
C LYS A 611 11.16 1.24 26.48
N VAL A 612 11.32 0.01 26.00
CA VAL A 612 12.50 -0.40 25.21
C VAL A 612 12.54 0.24 23.81
N PHE A 613 11.41 0.71 23.31
CA PHE A 613 11.32 1.45 22.06
C PHE A 613 11.23 2.97 22.34
N PRO A 614 11.83 3.85 21.49
CA PRO A 614 11.99 5.28 21.77
C PRO A 614 10.73 5.97 22.28
N ASP A 615 10.91 6.93 23.18
CA ASP A 615 9.85 7.56 23.94
C ASP A 615 8.92 8.38 23.03
N LEU A 616 7.68 7.90 22.85
CA LEU A 616 6.54 8.78 22.64
C LEU A 616 6.50 9.80 23.77
N SER A 617 6.38 11.08 23.44
CA SER A 617 6.20 12.09 24.49
C SER A 617 4.95 11.74 25.32
N GLN A 618 4.99 12.05 26.62
CA GLN A 618 3.85 11.79 27.50
C GLN A 618 2.58 12.50 27.00
N GLU A 619 2.75 13.62 26.30
CA GLU A 619 1.67 14.38 25.68
C GLU A 619 1.03 13.64 24.49
N GLU A 620 1.83 13.13 23.55
CA GLU A 620 1.34 12.35 22.40
C GLU A 620 0.65 11.05 22.84
N LEU A 621 1.21 10.37 23.84
CA LEU A 621 0.63 9.18 24.43
C LEU A 621 -0.76 9.48 25.02
N LEU A 622 -0.87 10.54 25.82
CA LEU A 622 -2.13 10.92 26.46
C LEU A 622 -3.16 11.45 25.45
N ALA A 623 -2.71 12.16 24.40
CA ALA A 623 -3.58 12.63 23.33
C ALA A 623 -4.22 11.45 22.58
N THR A 624 -3.40 10.47 22.18
CA THR A 624 -3.85 9.25 21.49
C THR A 624 -4.82 8.44 22.36
N ILE A 625 -4.52 8.30 23.66
CA ILE A 625 -5.38 7.59 24.61
C ILE A 625 -6.73 8.30 24.78
N ARG A 626 -6.76 9.62 24.90
CA ARG A 626 -8.03 10.37 25.01
C ARG A 626 -8.92 10.14 23.80
N GLN A 627 -8.32 10.11 22.61
CA GLN A 627 -9.04 9.86 21.38
C GLN A 627 -9.60 8.44 21.32
N MET A 628 -8.80 7.44 21.70
CA MET A 628 -9.26 6.07 21.84
C MET A 628 -10.41 5.95 22.84
N GLU A 629 -10.28 6.53 24.03
CA GLU A 629 -11.33 6.50 25.07
C GLU A 629 -12.62 7.19 24.62
N ALA A 630 -12.51 8.29 23.86
CA ALA A 630 -13.66 8.98 23.28
C ALA A 630 -14.36 8.10 22.22
N ASN A 631 -13.60 7.46 21.33
CA ASN A 631 -14.14 6.54 20.32
C ASN A 631 -14.82 5.32 20.95
N MET A 632 -14.39 4.92 22.15
CA MET A 632 -14.98 3.83 22.91
C MET A 632 -16.26 4.22 23.67
N GLY A 633 -16.60 5.51 23.74
CA GLY A 633 -17.68 5.98 24.61
C GLY A 633 -17.40 5.74 26.10
N MET A 634 -16.12 5.75 26.50
CA MET A 634 -15.72 5.53 27.89
C MET A 634 -16.18 6.69 28.79
N ASP A 635 -16.63 6.36 30.00
CA ASP A 635 -16.97 7.37 31.00
C ASP A 635 -15.79 8.30 31.30
N ALA A 636 -16.05 9.62 31.27
CA ALA A 636 -15.00 10.62 31.38
C ALA A 636 -14.24 10.57 32.72
N ALA A 637 -14.94 10.22 33.81
CA ALA A 637 -14.32 10.08 35.13
C ALA A 637 -13.50 8.79 35.22
N GLN A 638 -13.98 7.69 34.62
CA GLN A 638 -13.22 6.46 34.50
C GLN A 638 -11.93 6.66 33.69
N GLY A 639 -12.02 7.24 32.50
CA GLY A 639 -10.85 7.55 31.67
C GLY A 639 -9.86 8.48 32.40
N ALA A 640 -10.35 9.46 33.16
CA ALA A 640 -9.48 10.34 33.95
C ALA A 640 -8.66 9.57 35.01
N ARG A 641 -9.27 8.61 35.73
CA ARG A 641 -8.56 7.76 36.70
C ARG A 641 -7.51 6.87 36.05
N ILE A 642 -7.82 6.31 34.87
CA ILE A 642 -6.88 5.48 34.10
C ILE A 642 -5.68 6.30 33.65
N ARG A 643 -5.91 7.49 33.07
CA ARG A 643 -4.83 8.40 32.63
C ARG A 643 -3.96 8.91 33.79
N GLN A 644 -4.54 9.10 34.96
CA GLN A 644 -3.78 9.43 36.18
C GLN A 644 -2.88 8.25 36.57
N THR A 645 -3.43 7.04 36.64
CA THR A 645 -2.67 5.81 36.94
C THR A 645 -1.53 5.59 35.94
N LEU A 646 -1.79 5.85 34.66
CA LEU A 646 -0.78 5.80 33.60
C LEU A 646 0.36 6.79 33.83
N SER A 647 0.04 8.03 34.22
CA SER A 647 1.03 9.06 34.52
C SER A 647 1.89 8.69 35.73
N ASP A 648 1.29 8.08 36.75
CA ASP A 648 1.99 7.61 37.94
C ASP A 648 2.96 6.46 37.61
N LEU A 649 2.54 5.50 36.78
CA LEU A 649 3.39 4.43 36.27
C LEU A 649 4.57 4.98 35.44
N GLY A 650 4.32 6.02 34.63
CA GLY A 650 5.36 6.72 33.86
C GLY A 650 6.45 7.34 34.73
N ARG A 651 6.06 7.98 35.86
CA ARG A 651 6.96 8.61 36.82
C ARG A 651 7.72 7.61 37.69
N SER A 652 7.05 6.59 38.20
CA SER A 652 7.65 5.58 39.10
C SER A 652 8.73 4.75 38.43
N SER A 653 8.68 4.58 37.10
CA SER A 653 9.64 3.80 36.33
C SER A 653 10.83 4.62 35.80
N ALA A 654 10.83 5.95 35.96
CA ALA A 654 11.96 6.80 35.60
C ALA A 654 13.09 6.78 36.64
N ILE A 655 12.81 6.26 37.84
CA ILE A 655 13.75 6.22 38.97
C ILE A 655 14.61 4.94 38.95
N ASP A 656 14.19 3.89 38.22
CA ASP A 656 14.79 2.55 38.24
C ASP A 656 15.22 2.01 36.86
N ALA A 657 15.35 2.84 35.82
CA ALA A 657 15.78 2.35 34.51
C ALA A 657 17.29 1.98 34.53
N PRO A 658 17.69 0.71 34.33
CA PRO A 658 19.09 0.40 34.07
C PRO A 658 19.46 0.96 32.69
N ALA A 659 20.61 1.62 32.62
CA ALA A 659 21.22 1.97 31.34
C ALA A 659 21.45 0.68 30.53
N ILE A 660 20.85 0.60 29.34
CA ILE A 660 21.15 -0.41 28.32
C ILE A 660 21.82 0.31 27.15
#